data_AF-A0A0F4YQS6-F1
#
_entry.id   AF-A0A0F4YQS6-F1
#
_cell.length_a   1.000
_cell.length_b   1.000
_cell.length_c   1.000
_cell.angle_alpha   90.00
_cell.angle_beta   90.00
_cell.angle_gamma   90.00
#
_symmetry.space_group_name_H-M   'P 1'
#
loop_
_entity.id
_entity.type
_entity.pdbx_description
1 polymer ?
#
loop_
_entity_poly.entity_id
_entity_poly.type
_entity_poly.pdbx_seq_one_letter_code
_entity_poly.pdbx_strand_id
1 'polypeptide(L)'
;METISRISSMLETARELTLEAAQSAGGSKGLRSNSSSRGLTSAQIKKLLESRNERDVLEGMRKVIALMYQSESSLQYFSAVVKNVANPNIEVKKLVYIYLLHQAEAEPDLALLSINAIQKSLTDQNPQVRVMALRTMSGIRVPVISQIVSLAIKRGCGDMSPHVRKAAALAIPKCYRLNPNTLPQLTEYLSTLLGDSQYFVVGPAVSAFLDVCPDRLDLIHKHYRSLVKKLVDMDEWSQLATLRLLTIYARKCFPRRTQKVKKAGPKGFYDEDDAPSHEEAAGEDTGEEVVVLDPDLELFLRACKPLLQSRTSAVIVSVVRCYLYLGTPEYLESAIGPLVALVRCPQDIQYVALYNIVAVALRAPAPFAKYVSHFLVHSTDPPHIWRLKLEVLTIIFPHLGMHWKGVILSELEHFSRGSNPELVRESVRAIGRCAQSDPRTSKHCLRVLLSQISSADENLVSESLTVIRHLIQQDPLSHKQTVIQLAKYLDTTTSPEARASIIWLVGEFASVDPENNIAPDVLRILAKRFADETEVVKQQIVLLGAKVYLQHLLQTHPPQQPPPKPAQTEQEDSNAWAETQDSSGAAEQQQSQEQLPEKPPEEDRITLLWRYILLLARYDVSYDLRDRARLYKALLANPNATQLATLLLQAPKPVPHAPSPSDSRKDLLIGTSTLVVGPDAGYHGLRGYEPLPDWVPAGQEPDRSLRDQGMMMESTTIERGAGTGTGLTASERLDRALREHERESSAAAARGKKIAPTGTTNNNRPKTLDEWLNDEDEESEEEEEEEEETESEYDEEEEEEEEETESGEEETDSEEEDEEEEEEDDDEEEEESDEGESHERKGLLKKEDEDVLLGRA
;
A
#
# COMPACT_ATOMS: atom_id res chain seq x y z
N MET A 1 71.47 20.36 10.58
CA MET A 1 71.37 20.27 9.09
C MET A 1 69.92 20.08 8.60
N GLU A 2 68.95 19.95 9.52
CA GLU A 2 67.58 19.47 9.27
C GLU A 2 66.76 20.42 8.39
N THR A 3 67.08 21.72 8.35
CA THR A 3 66.37 22.67 7.48
C THR A 3 66.53 22.33 6.00
N ILE A 4 67.71 21.87 5.58
CA ILE A 4 67.96 21.46 4.19
C ILE A 4 67.28 20.12 3.89
N SER A 5 67.24 19.17 4.84
CA SER A 5 66.54 17.90 4.63
C SER A 5 65.02 18.05 4.62
N ARG A 6 64.44 18.91 5.47
CA ARG A 6 63.00 19.25 5.43
C ARG A 6 62.62 19.99 4.15
N ILE A 7 63.46 20.89 3.64
CA ILE A 7 63.25 21.51 2.32
C ILE A 7 63.41 20.47 1.19
N SER A 8 64.34 19.51 1.30
CA SER A 8 64.46 18.41 0.33
C SER A 8 63.22 17.52 0.33
N SER A 9 62.71 17.09 1.48
CA SER A 9 61.52 16.23 1.55
C SER A 9 60.24 16.95 1.16
N MET A 10 60.13 18.26 1.41
CA MET A 10 59.04 19.09 0.86
C MET A 10 59.17 19.27 -0.66
N LEU A 11 60.39 19.37 -1.21
CA LEU A 11 60.61 19.39 -2.66
C LEU A 11 60.38 18.01 -3.31
N GLU A 12 60.64 16.92 -2.60
CA GLU A 12 60.37 15.56 -3.07
C GLU A 12 58.87 15.23 -3.02
N THR A 13 58.15 15.57 -1.95
CA THR A 13 56.68 15.42 -1.92
C THR A 13 55.98 16.37 -2.90
N ALA A 14 56.45 17.61 -3.08
CA ALA A 14 55.96 18.49 -4.14
C ALA A 14 56.29 17.96 -5.56
N ARG A 15 57.43 17.29 -5.74
CA ARG A 15 57.81 16.61 -6.99
C ARG A 15 56.97 15.36 -7.24
N GLU A 16 56.60 14.60 -6.21
CA GLU A 16 55.70 13.46 -6.32
C GLU A 16 54.27 13.91 -6.61
N LEU A 17 53.74 14.90 -5.89
CA LEU A 17 52.43 15.50 -6.16
C LEU A 17 52.36 16.11 -7.58
N THR A 18 53.41 16.77 -8.05
CA THR A 18 53.46 17.27 -9.44
C THR A 18 53.67 16.15 -10.46
N LEU A 19 54.33 15.03 -10.11
CA LEU A 19 54.39 13.83 -10.95
C LEU A 19 53.03 13.11 -11.01
N GLU A 20 52.29 12.99 -9.92
CA GLU A 20 50.93 12.43 -9.91
C GLU A 20 49.95 13.33 -10.66
N ALA A 21 50.01 14.65 -10.44
CA ALA A 21 49.21 15.62 -11.20
C ALA A 21 49.55 15.58 -12.70
N ALA A 22 50.84 15.48 -13.07
CA ALA A 22 51.28 15.34 -14.46
C ALA A 22 50.90 13.99 -15.06
N GLN A 23 50.90 12.89 -14.29
CA GLN A 23 50.43 11.57 -14.74
C GLN A 23 48.91 11.54 -14.91
N SER A 24 48.16 12.22 -14.04
CA SER A 24 46.71 12.38 -14.11
C SER A 24 46.29 13.25 -15.30
N ALA A 25 46.97 14.39 -15.50
CA ALA A 25 46.80 15.25 -16.67
C ALA A 25 47.30 14.60 -17.98
N GLY A 26 48.31 13.72 -17.90
CA GLY A 26 48.73 12.85 -19.00
C GLY A 26 47.64 11.84 -19.37
N GLY A 27 46.97 11.27 -18.37
CA GLY A 27 45.78 10.43 -18.55
C GLY A 27 44.62 11.16 -19.24
N SER A 28 44.33 12.40 -18.85
CA SER A 28 43.23 13.18 -19.47
C SER A 28 43.55 13.65 -20.89
N LYS A 29 44.81 14.02 -21.20
CA LYS A 29 45.24 14.33 -22.58
C LYS A 29 45.19 13.11 -23.51
N GLY A 30 45.35 11.89 -22.99
CA GLY A 30 45.13 10.65 -23.74
C GLY A 30 43.69 10.50 -24.25
N LEU A 31 42.70 11.07 -23.56
CA LEU A 31 41.27 10.92 -23.89
C LEU A 31 40.76 11.92 -24.95
N ARG A 32 41.60 12.84 -25.43
CA ARG A 32 41.24 13.83 -26.47
C ARG A 32 42.19 13.83 -27.69
N SER A 33 43.03 12.81 -27.84
CA SER A 33 43.77 12.57 -29.09
C SER A 33 42.85 11.90 -30.10
N ASN A 34 42.62 12.55 -31.26
CA ASN A 34 41.68 12.08 -32.28
C ASN A 34 42.25 10.97 -33.18
N SER A 35 42.80 9.91 -32.58
CA SER A 35 43.54 8.83 -33.25
C SER A 35 42.64 7.72 -33.82
N SER A 36 41.70 8.12 -34.68
CA SER A 36 40.92 7.29 -35.61
C SER A 36 39.91 6.29 -35.03
N SER A 37 38.74 6.24 -35.68
CA SER A 37 37.72 5.19 -35.58
C SER A 37 38.15 3.87 -36.27
N ARG A 38 39.35 3.39 -35.97
CA ARG A 38 39.78 2.00 -36.21
C ARG A 38 39.79 1.27 -34.88
N GLY A 39 38.77 0.45 -34.64
CA GLY A 39 38.75 -0.42 -33.47
C GLY A 39 40.02 -1.26 -33.39
N LEU A 40 40.62 -1.35 -32.20
CA LEU A 40 41.80 -2.19 -31.99
C LEU A 40 41.42 -3.63 -32.33
N THR A 41 42.22 -4.28 -33.16
CA THR A 41 41.96 -5.67 -33.55
C THR A 41 41.98 -6.58 -32.32
N SER A 42 41.21 -7.68 -32.35
CA SER A 42 41.16 -8.66 -31.23
C SER A 42 42.56 -9.13 -30.80
N ALA A 43 43.51 -9.27 -31.74
CA ALA A 43 44.90 -9.58 -31.46
C ALA A 43 45.65 -8.47 -30.68
N GLN A 44 45.39 -7.20 -30.97
CA GLN A 44 45.95 -6.06 -30.21
C GLN A 44 45.35 -5.97 -28.80
N ILE A 45 44.04 -6.20 -28.66
CA ILE A 45 43.39 -6.23 -27.34
C ILE A 45 43.95 -7.36 -26.49
N LYS A 46 44.12 -8.58 -27.03
CA LYS A 46 44.81 -9.68 -26.34
C LYS A 46 46.23 -9.30 -25.92
N LYS A 47 47.00 -8.66 -26.82
CA LYS A 47 48.38 -8.23 -26.51
C LYS A 47 48.45 -7.19 -25.37
N LEU A 48 47.45 -6.32 -25.23
CA LEU A 48 47.35 -5.39 -24.10
C LEU A 48 47.04 -6.12 -22.78
N LEU A 49 46.09 -7.07 -22.81
CA LEU A 49 45.73 -7.90 -21.65
C LEU A 49 46.86 -8.83 -21.18
N GLU A 50 47.73 -9.26 -22.10
CA GLU A 50 48.90 -10.11 -21.81
C GLU A 50 50.20 -9.30 -21.62
N SER A 51 50.11 -7.96 -21.53
CA SER A 51 51.25 -7.10 -21.18
C SER A 51 51.64 -7.27 -19.71
N ARG A 52 52.92 -6.98 -19.40
CA ARG A 52 53.41 -6.89 -18.01
C ARG A 52 53.18 -5.52 -17.38
N ASN A 53 52.84 -4.51 -18.18
CA ASN A 53 52.55 -3.16 -17.70
C ASN A 53 51.08 -3.05 -17.28
N GLU A 54 50.82 -2.75 -16.02
CA GLU A 54 49.45 -2.60 -15.49
C GLU A 54 48.63 -1.57 -16.27
N ARG A 55 49.26 -0.50 -16.78
CA ARG A 55 48.58 0.55 -17.56
C ARG A 55 48.03 0.01 -18.88
N ASP A 56 48.77 -0.86 -19.57
CA ASP A 56 48.34 -1.54 -20.80
C ASP A 56 47.17 -2.50 -20.52
N VAL A 57 47.29 -3.31 -19.45
CA VAL A 57 46.26 -4.26 -19.02
C VAL A 57 44.97 -3.53 -18.64
N LEU A 58 45.08 -2.43 -17.91
CA LEU A 58 43.97 -1.57 -17.51
C LEU A 58 43.30 -0.90 -18.71
N GLU A 59 44.07 -0.44 -19.71
CA GLU A 59 43.50 0.06 -20.97
C GLU A 59 42.80 -1.06 -21.76
N GLY A 60 43.42 -2.24 -21.85
CA GLY A 60 42.84 -3.44 -22.46
C GLY A 60 41.52 -3.85 -21.81
N MET A 61 41.48 -3.92 -20.47
CA MET A 61 40.27 -4.24 -19.70
C MET A 61 39.16 -3.20 -19.90
N ARG A 62 39.49 -1.90 -19.91
CA ARG A 62 38.52 -0.83 -20.22
C ARG A 62 37.95 -0.98 -21.65
N LYS A 63 38.77 -1.41 -22.63
CA LYS A 63 38.30 -1.75 -23.98
C LYS A 63 37.42 -3.01 -24.02
N VAL A 64 37.79 -4.10 -23.34
CA VAL A 64 36.95 -5.33 -23.26
C VAL A 64 35.57 -5.03 -22.68
N ILE A 65 35.49 -4.20 -21.65
CA ILE A 65 34.22 -3.83 -21.03
C ILE A 65 33.40 -2.87 -21.92
N ALA A 66 34.03 -1.99 -22.70
CA ALA A 66 33.33 -1.21 -23.72
C ALA A 66 32.68 -2.11 -24.78
N LEU A 67 33.40 -3.14 -25.27
CA LEU A 67 32.84 -4.15 -26.19
C LEU A 67 31.69 -4.94 -25.56
N MET A 68 31.78 -5.26 -24.26
CA MET A 68 30.72 -5.92 -23.51
C MET A 68 29.44 -5.07 -23.41
N TYR A 69 29.56 -3.75 -23.16
CA TYR A 69 28.42 -2.82 -23.21
C TYR A 69 27.86 -2.62 -24.63
N GLN A 70 28.69 -2.80 -25.65
CA GLN A 70 28.28 -2.82 -27.07
C GLN A 70 27.74 -4.18 -27.52
N SER A 71 27.61 -5.16 -26.61
CA SER A 71 27.16 -6.53 -26.87
C SER A 71 27.99 -7.33 -27.90
N GLU A 72 29.22 -6.90 -28.18
CA GLU A 72 30.13 -7.66 -29.04
C GLU A 72 30.71 -8.89 -28.31
N SER A 73 31.25 -9.85 -29.08
CA SER A 73 31.69 -11.16 -28.57
C SER A 73 32.96 -11.10 -27.71
N SER A 74 32.83 -10.65 -26.47
CA SER A 74 33.92 -10.48 -25.51
C SER A 74 34.47 -11.81 -24.95
N LEU A 75 33.78 -12.93 -25.15
CA LEU A 75 34.21 -14.31 -24.83
C LEU A 75 35.64 -14.63 -25.29
N GLN A 76 36.04 -14.14 -26.47
CA GLN A 76 37.36 -14.44 -27.04
C GLN A 76 38.53 -14.05 -26.12
N TYR A 77 38.31 -13.12 -25.18
CA TYR A 77 39.31 -12.60 -24.26
C TYR A 77 39.36 -13.35 -22.92
N PHE A 78 38.42 -14.28 -22.63
CA PHE A 78 38.19 -14.84 -21.29
C PHE A 78 39.48 -15.38 -20.64
N SER A 79 40.21 -16.25 -21.34
CA SER A 79 41.50 -16.78 -20.87
C SER A 79 42.56 -15.71 -20.57
N ALA A 80 42.60 -14.60 -21.31
CA ALA A 80 43.52 -13.48 -21.05
C ALA A 80 43.08 -12.62 -19.86
N VAL A 81 41.77 -12.49 -19.63
CA VAL A 81 41.20 -11.80 -18.46
C VAL A 81 41.42 -12.62 -17.18
N VAL A 82 41.23 -13.95 -17.23
CA VAL A 82 41.47 -14.88 -16.11
C VAL A 82 42.91 -14.81 -15.59
N LYS A 83 43.92 -14.63 -16.46
CA LYS A 83 45.32 -14.43 -16.05
C LYS A 83 45.52 -13.21 -15.14
N ASN A 84 44.67 -12.20 -15.24
CA ASN A 84 44.78 -10.92 -14.51
C ASN A 84 43.99 -10.88 -13.19
N VAL A 85 43.30 -11.96 -12.80
CA VAL A 85 42.50 -12.04 -11.55
C VAL A 85 43.35 -11.79 -10.29
N ALA A 86 44.64 -12.14 -10.33
CA ALA A 86 45.59 -11.98 -9.22
C ALA A 86 46.47 -10.71 -9.31
N ASN A 87 46.21 -9.82 -10.28
CA ASN A 87 46.94 -8.56 -10.42
C ASN A 87 46.77 -7.69 -9.13
N PRO A 88 47.82 -7.05 -8.59
CA PRO A 88 47.71 -6.27 -7.35
C PRO A 88 46.78 -5.06 -7.49
N ASN A 89 46.69 -4.47 -8.69
CA ASN A 89 45.97 -3.23 -8.95
C ASN A 89 44.45 -3.37 -8.74
N ILE A 90 43.91 -2.56 -7.82
CA ILE A 90 42.49 -2.61 -7.43
C ILE A 90 41.56 -2.25 -8.59
N GLU A 91 41.95 -1.36 -9.51
CA GLU A 91 41.15 -1.10 -10.71
C GLU A 91 41.11 -2.30 -11.66
N VAL A 92 42.26 -2.96 -11.89
CA VAL A 92 42.31 -4.16 -12.71
C VAL A 92 41.47 -5.27 -12.07
N LYS A 93 41.62 -5.53 -10.75
CA LYS A 93 40.76 -6.48 -10.01
C LYS A 93 39.26 -6.15 -10.20
N LYS A 94 38.85 -4.88 -10.03
CA LYS A 94 37.44 -4.43 -10.24
C LYS A 94 36.92 -4.81 -11.62
N LEU A 95 37.65 -4.43 -12.68
CA LEU A 95 37.23 -4.67 -14.07
C LEU A 95 37.20 -6.17 -14.40
N VAL A 96 38.20 -6.93 -13.95
CA VAL A 96 38.26 -8.40 -14.14
C VAL A 96 37.09 -9.08 -13.44
N TYR A 97 36.74 -8.67 -12.21
CA TYR A 97 35.65 -9.28 -11.45
C TYR A 97 34.26 -8.95 -12.05
N ILE A 98 34.06 -7.73 -12.59
CA ILE A 98 32.84 -7.38 -13.32
C ILE A 98 32.68 -8.26 -14.57
N TYR A 99 33.75 -8.46 -15.34
CA TYR A 99 33.74 -9.32 -16.52
C TYR A 99 33.43 -10.79 -16.16
N LEU A 100 34.06 -11.32 -15.09
CA LEU A 100 33.77 -12.68 -14.60
C LEU A 100 32.30 -12.84 -14.18
N LEU A 101 31.70 -11.85 -13.50
CA LEU A 101 30.30 -11.90 -13.09
C LEU A 101 29.31 -12.00 -14.25
N HIS A 102 29.62 -11.40 -15.40
CA HIS A 102 28.80 -11.54 -16.61
C HIS A 102 29.11 -12.82 -17.39
N GLN A 103 30.39 -13.21 -17.51
CA GLN A 103 30.79 -14.17 -18.53
C GLN A 103 31.01 -15.61 -18.01
N ALA A 104 31.14 -15.82 -16.69
CA ALA A 104 31.42 -17.14 -16.10
C ALA A 104 30.29 -18.18 -16.24
N GLU A 105 29.08 -17.78 -16.63
CA GLU A 105 28.00 -18.73 -16.98
C GLU A 105 28.29 -19.50 -18.28
N ALA A 106 29.06 -18.91 -19.21
CA ALA A 106 29.30 -19.48 -20.54
C ALA A 106 30.56 -20.37 -20.61
N GLU A 107 31.60 -20.05 -19.84
CA GLU A 107 32.84 -20.85 -19.73
C GLU A 107 33.13 -21.22 -18.26
N PRO A 108 32.29 -22.08 -17.63
CA PRO A 108 32.41 -22.39 -16.21
C PRO A 108 33.76 -23.05 -15.86
N ASP A 109 34.29 -23.90 -16.73
CA ASP A 109 35.56 -24.63 -16.49
C ASP A 109 36.76 -23.69 -16.38
N LEU A 110 36.82 -22.64 -17.22
CA LEU A 110 37.86 -21.61 -17.11
C LEU A 110 37.58 -20.65 -15.94
N ALA A 111 36.31 -20.46 -15.56
CA ALA A 111 35.96 -19.68 -14.38
C ALA A 111 36.45 -20.35 -13.08
N LEU A 112 36.44 -21.70 -13.00
CA LEU A 112 36.97 -22.45 -11.85
C LEU A 112 38.43 -22.08 -11.53
N LEU A 113 39.27 -21.84 -12.56
CA LEU A 113 40.67 -21.43 -12.40
C LEU A 113 40.82 -20.10 -11.64
N SER A 114 39.82 -19.21 -11.74
CA SER A 114 39.80 -17.92 -11.05
C SER A 114 39.54 -18.04 -9.56
N ILE A 115 38.86 -19.11 -9.11
CA ILE A 115 38.33 -19.22 -7.74
C ILE A 115 39.45 -19.21 -6.70
N ASN A 116 40.56 -19.92 -6.95
CA ASN A 116 41.68 -19.98 -6.02
C ASN A 116 42.33 -18.59 -5.81
N ALA A 117 42.38 -17.75 -6.85
CA ALA A 117 42.87 -16.38 -6.77
C ALA A 117 41.89 -15.43 -6.07
N ILE A 118 40.58 -15.61 -6.29
CA ILE A 118 39.52 -14.88 -5.56
C ILE A 118 39.50 -15.29 -4.08
N GLN A 119 39.70 -16.58 -3.77
CA GLN A 119 39.79 -17.09 -2.40
C GLN A 119 41.01 -16.53 -1.65
N LYS A 120 42.18 -16.44 -2.31
CA LYS A 120 43.34 -15.72 -1.74
C LYS A 120 43.02 -14.23 -1.50
N SER A 121 42.20 -13.61 -2.36
CA SER A 121 41.77 -12.22 -2.20
C SER A 121 40.78 -11.99 -1.03
N LEU A 122 40.24 -13.05 -0.41
CA LEU A 122 39.51 -12.96 0.87
C LEU A 122 40.45 -12.83 2.09
N THR A 123 41.77 -12.92 1.90
CA THR A 123 42.78 -12.75 2.96
C THR A 123 43.67 -11.53 2.70
N ASP A 124 43.28 -10.64 1.78
CA ASP A 124 43.95 -9.38 1.47
C ASP A 124 43.78 -8.40 2.64
N GLN A 125 44.82 -7.59 2.94
CA GLN A 125 44.79 -6.63 4.05
C GLN A 125 43.70 -5.56 3.83
N ASN A 126 43.47 -5.17 2.56
CA ASN A 126 42.48 -4.15 2.23
C ASN A 126 41.05 -4.73 2.30
N PRO A 127 40.17 -4.22 3.20
CA PRO A 127 38.82 -4.75 3.34
C PRO A 127 37.95 -4.56 2.08
N GLN A 128 38.23 -3.57 1.23
CA GLN A 128 37.51 -3.39 -0.04
C GLN A 128 37.81 -4.54 -1.01
N VAL A 129 39.03 -5.09 -1.00
CA VAL A 129 39.36 -6.28 -1.81
C VAL A 129 38.64 -7.51 -1.26
N ARG A 130 38.61 -7.70 0.08
CA ARG A 130 37.86 -8.80 0.71
C ARG A 130 36.36 -8.74 0.41
N VAL A 131 35.74 -7.55 0.54
CA VAL A 131 34.35 -7.27 0.14
C VAL A 131 34.11 -7.65 -1.32
N MET A 132 35.00 -7.21 -2.22
CA MET A 132 34.82 -7.39 -3.66
C MET A 132 34.99 -8.85 -4.09
N ALA A 133 35.95 -9.56 -3.49
CA ALA A 133 36.15 -11.00 -3.67
C ALA A 133 34.95 -11.80 -3.19
N LEU A 134 34.39 -11.49 -2.01
CA LEU A 134 33.20 -12.15 -1.47
C LEU A 134 31.94 -11.88 -2.32
N ARG A 135 31.76 -10.65 -2.81
CA ARG A 135 30.67 -10.27 -3.74
C ARG A 135 30.76 -10.99 -5.07
N THR A 136 31.97 -11.25 -5.57
CA THR A 136 32.24 -11.92 -6.84
C THR A 136 32.09 -13.43 -6.73
N MET A 137 32.72 -14.05 -5.72
CA MET A 137 32.61 -15.48 -5.46
C MET A 137 31.15 -15.90 -5.22
N SER A 138 30.37 -15.11 -4.47
CA SER A 138 28.93 -15.34 -4.28
C SER A 138 28.06 -14.99 -5.49
N GLY A 139 28.59 -14.28 -6.49
CA GLY A 139 27.87 -13.90 -7.71
C GLY A 139 28.09 -14.84 -8.90
N ILE A 140 29.17 -15.64 -8.91
CA ILE A 140 29.43 -16.66 -9.93
C ILE A 140 28.41 -17.80 -9.78
N ARG A 141 27.56 -18.01 -10.79
CA ARG A 141 26.43 -18.96 -10.76
C ARG A 141 26.82 -20.40 -11.13
N VAL A 142 27.92 -20.90 -10.59
CA VAL A 142 28.42 -22.28 -10.83
C VAL A 142 28.13 -23.15 -9.60
N PRO A 143 27.15 -24.07 -9.60
CA PRO A 143 26.70 -24.75 -8.38
C PRO A 143 27.77 -25.53 -7.60
N VAL A 144 28.84 -25.98 -8.29
CA VAL A 144 29.99 -26.70 -7.72
C VAL A 144 30.69 -25.90 -6.60
N ILE A 145 30.63 -24.56 -6.65
CA ILE A 145 31.42 -23.69 -5.78
C ILE A 145 30.73 -23.41 -4.43
N SER A 146 29.52 -23.89 -4.21
CA SER A 146 28.65 -23.49 -3.08
C SER A 146 29.27 -23.74 -1.69
N GLN A 147 30.04 -24.81 -1.52
CA GLN A 147 30.75 -25.09 -0.26
C GLN A 147 31.91 -24.11 -0.01
N ILE A 148 32.59 -23.68 -1.07
CA ILE A 148 33.64 -22.64 -1.00
C ILE A 148 32.99 -21.29 -0.65
N VAL A 149 31.82 -20.98 -1.23
CA VAL A 149 31.02 -19.79 -0.89
C VAL A 149 30.52 -19.85 0.55
N SER A 150 30.05 -21.00 1.05
CA SER A 150 29.62 -21.17 2.45
C SER A 150 30.79 -20.89 3.42
N LEU A 151 31.97 -21.45 3.15
CA LEU A 151 33.18 -21.21 3.94
C LEU A 151 33.66 -19.74 3.85
N ALA A 152 33.56 -19.12 2.68
CA ALA A 152 33.86 -17.70 2.49
C ALA A 152 32.89 -16.79 3.25
N ILE A 153 31.60 -17.14 3.33
CA ILE A 153 30.61 -16.46 4.16
C ILE A 153 30.96 -16.65 5.64
N LYS A 154 31.25 -17.88 6.11
CA LYS A 154 31.65 -18.12 7.51
C LYS A 154 32.83 -17.23 7.93
N ARG A 155 33.86 -17.14 7.08
CA ARG A 155 35.00 -16.22 7.31
C ARG A 155 34.57 -14.75 7.28
N GLY A 156 33.73 -14.36 6.31
CA GLY A 156 33.23 -13.00 6.15
C GLY A 156 32.33 -12.51 7.30
N CYS A 157 31.65 -13.42 8.01
CA CYS A 157 30.87 -13.10 9.21
C CYS A 157 31.74 -12.76 10.43
N GLY A 158 32.95 -13.33 10.51
CA GLY A 158 33.94 -13.06 11.57
C GLY A 158 34.98 -11.98 11.23
N ASP A 159 34.79 -11.23 10.14
CA ASP A 159 35.75 -10.19 9.74
C ASP A 159 35.63 -8.94 10.63
N MET A 160 36.77 -8.37 11.04
CA MET A 160 36.82 -7.14 11.84
C MET A 160 36.09 -5.98 11.16
N SER A 161 36.10 -5.90 9.82
CA SER A 161 35.48 -4.81 9.07
C SER A 161 33.97 -5.01 8.89
N PRO A 162 33.11 -4.08 9.37
CA PRO A 162 31.65 -4.18 9.16
C PRO A 162 31.25 -4.21 7.68
N HIS A 163 32.07 -3.64 6.79
CA HIS A 163 31.87 -3.68 5.34
C HIS A 163 31.94 -5.12 4.77
N VAL A 164 32.84 -5.95 5.31
CA VAL A 164 32.95 -7.37 4.92
C VAL A 164 31.78 -8.17 5.50
N ARG A 165 31.38 -7.91 6.75
CA ARG A 165 30.20 -8.55 7.37
C ARG A 165 28.90 -8.20 6.63
N LYS A 166 28.72 -6.94 6.21
CA LYS A 166 27.64 -6.50 5.29
C LYS A 166 27.68 -7.23 3.95
N ALA A 167 28.87 -7.49 3.40
CA ALA A 167 29.02 -8.26 2.17
C ALA A 167 28.71 -9.77 2.36
N ALA A 168 29.00 -10.34 3.53
CA ALA A 168 28.63 -11.71 3.90
C ALA A 168 27.11 -11.87 4.04
N ALA A 169 26.43 -10.93 4.71
CA ALA A 169 24.96 -10.89 4.78
C ALA A 169 24.33 -10.91 3.38
N LEU A 170 24.79 -10.05 2.47
CA LEU A 170 24.31 -9.98 1.07
C LEU A 170 24.75 -11.17 0.20
N ALA A 171 25.63 -12.04 0.67
CA ALA A 171 26.04 -13.28 0.00
C ALA A 171 25.18 -14.48 0.40
N ILE A 172 24.57 -14.48 1.60
CA ILE A 172 23.72 -15.58 2.10
C ILE A 172 22.57 -15.93 1.13
N PRO A 173 21.75 -14.97 0.64
CA PRO A 173 20.68 -15.28 -0.31
C PRO A 173 21.16 -15.72 -1.69
N LYS A 174 22.42 -15.45 -2.04
CA LYS A 174 23.01 -15.96 -3.28
C LYS A 174 23.48 -17.41 -3.09
N CYS A 175 24.09 -17.74 -1.96
CA CYS A 175 24.48 -19.10 -1.61
C CYS A 175 23.26 -20.04 -1.56
N TYR A 176 22.16 -19.58 -0.96
CA TYR A 176 20.89 -20.31 -0.95
C TYR A 176 20.35 -20.58 -2.37
N ARG A 177 20.42 -19.59 -3.27
CA ARG A 177 20.06 -19.73 -4.70
C ARG A 177 21.00 -20.67 -5.48
N LEU A 178 22.26 -20.86 -5.04
CA LEU A 178 23.19 -21.84 -5.63
C LEU A 178 22.88 -23.28 -5.19
N ASN A 179 22.59 -23.49 -3.90
CA ASN A 179 22.30 -24.80 -3.33
C ASN A 179 21.41 -24.68 -2.06
N PRO A 180 20.10 -24.94 -2.16
CA PRO A 180 19.16 -24.85 -1.01
C PRO A 180 19.55 -25.70 0.21
N ASN A 181 20.24 -26.83 -0.02
CA ASN A 181 20.71 -27.74 1.03
C ASN A 181 21.70 -27.11 2.03
N THR A 182 22.23 -25.91 1.74
CA THR A 182 23.13 -25.17 2.65
C THR A 182 22.40 -24.43 3.78
N LEU A 183 21.07 -24.35 3.74
CA LEU A 183 20.22 -23.60 4.68
C LEU A 183 20.62 -23.71 6.17
N PRO A 184 20.87 -24.88 6.80
CA PRO A 184 21.19 -24.95 8.22
C PRO A 184 22.50 -24.21 8.59
N GLN A 185 23.53 -24.26 7.74
CA GLN A 185 24.77 -23.50 7.94
C GLN A 185 24.51 -21.99 7.78
N LEU A 186 23.72 -21.62 6.77
CA LEU A 186 23.36 -20.22 6.52
C LEU A 186 22.53 -19.64 7.67
N THR A 187 21.67 -20.42 8.34
CA THR A 187 20.92 -19.95 9.51
C THR A 187 21.79 -19.71 10.75
N GLU A 188 22.89 -20.47 10.93
CA GLU A 188 23.89 -20.21 11.98
C GLU A 188 24.56 -18.85 11.74
N TYR A 189 25.10 -18.63 10.53
CA TYR A 189 25.79 -17.39 10.16
C TYR A 189 24.86 -16.18 10.19
N LEU A 190 23.60 -16.36 9.78
CA LEU A 190 22.57 -15.33 9.85
C LEU A 190 22.22 -14.97 11.30
N SER A 191 22.19 -15.94 12.22
CA SER A 191 21.99 -15.67 13.65
C SER A 191 23.13 -14.81 14.23
N THR A 192 24.38 -15.03 13.80
CA THR A 192 25.52 -14.19 14.19
C THR A 192 25.36 -12.76 13.66
N LEU A 193 24.99 -12.60 12.38
CA LEU A 193 24.86 -11.30 11.72
C LEU A 193 23.65 -10.47 12.20
N LEU A 194 22.56 -11.12 12.63
CA LEU A 194 21.42 -10.44 13.28
C LEU A 194 21.76 -9.93 14.69
N GLY A 195 22.76 -10.52 15.33
CA GLY A 195 23.31 -10.08 16.62
C GLY A 195 24.41 -9.02 16.56
N ASP A 196 24.81 -8.56 15.36
CA ASP A 196 25.91 -7.61 15.21
C ASP A 196 25.63 -6.27 15.95
N SER A 197 26.67 -5.70 16.55
CA SER A 197 26.63 -4.35 17.12
C SER A 197 26.31 -3.29 16.05
N GLN A 198 26.86 -3.45 14.84
CA GLN A 198 26.84 -2.44 13.78
C GLN A 198 25.57 -2.47 12.92
N TYR A 199 24.78 -1.39 12.98
CA TYR A 199 23.51 -1.23 12.25
C TYR A 199 23.66 -1.45 10.73
N PHE A 200 24.78 -1.05 10.13
CA PHE A 200 25.12 -1.28 8.72
C PHE A 200 25.10 -2.75 8.30
N VAL A 201 25.34 -3.70 9.22
CA VAL A 201 25.38 -5.16 8.97
C VAL A 201 24.01 -5.78 9.23
N VAL A 202 23.36 -5.39 10.33
CA VAL A 202 22.09 -5.95 10.79
C VAL A 202 20.96 -5.71 9.77
N GLY A 203 20.89 -4.53 9.14
CA GLY A 203 19.88 -4.22 8.13
C GLY A 203 19.91 -5.15 6.90
N PRO A 204 21.08 -5.31 6.25
CA PRO A 204 21.30 -6.32 5.21
C PRO A 204 21.09 -7.77 5.68
N ALA A 205 21.35 -8.10 6.95
CA ALA A 205 21.04 -9.41 7.52
C ALA A 205 19.51 -9.63 7.64
N VAL A 206 18.74 -8.60 8.01
CA VAL A 206 17.26 -8.63 7.99
C VAL A 206 16.72 -8.82 6.57
N SER A 207 17.32 -8.15 5.58
CA SER A 207 16.99 -8.38 4.17
C SER A 207 17.27 -9.82 3.75
N ALA A 208 18.44 -10.38 4.12
CA ALA A 208 18.78 -11.77 3.87
C ALA A 208 17.89 -12.79 4.59
N PHE A 209 17.40 -12.47 5.80
CA PHE A 209 16.43 -13.29 6.53
C PHE A 209 15.11 -13.41 5.76
N LEU A 210 14.55 -12.29 5.28
CA LEU A 210 13.31 -12.27 4.50
C LEU A 210 13.43 -13.07 3.19
N ASP A 211 14.62 -13.07 2.58
CA ASP A 211 14.91 -13.75 1.31
C ASP A 211 15.08 -15.29 1.44
N VAL A 212 15.32 -15.81 2.67
CA VAL A 212 15.72 -17.21 2.90
C VAL A 212 14.84 -17.97 3.91
N CYS A 213 14.37 -17.34 5.00
CA CYS A 213 13.70 -18.03 6.12
C CYS A 213 12.53 -17.23 6.75
N PRO A 214 11.52 -16.78 5.98
CA PRO A 214 10.44 -15.91 6.47
C PRO A 214 9.59 -16.49 7.63
N ASP A 215 9.62 -17.80 7.87
CA ASP A 215 8.82 -18.47 8.91
C ASP A 215 9.57 -18.79 10.20
N ARG A 216 10.91 -18.79 10.23
CA ARG A 216 11.69 -19.11 11.45
C ARG A 216 11.88 -17.88 12.34
N LEU A 217 10.76 -17.38 12.88
CA LEU A 217 10.76 -16.18 13.74
C LEU A 217 11.58 -16.35 15.03
N ASP A 218 11.85 -17.59 15.46
CA ASP A 218 12.69 -17.97 16.61
C ASP A 218 13.96 -17.11 16.74
N LEU A 219 14.64 -16.85 15.61
CA LEU A 219 15.89 -16.10 15.54
C LEU A 219 15.71 -14.61 15.87
N ILE A 220 14.51 -14.05 15.68
CA ILE A 220 14.23 -12.62 15.83
C ILE A 220 13.88 -12.24 17.27
N HIS A 221 13.29 -13.14 18.07
CA HIS A 221 12.86 -12.81 19.44
C HIS A 221 13.99 -12.16 20.25
N LYS A 222 15.17 -12.79 20.25
CA LYS A 222 16.37 -12.33 20.97
C LYS A 222 16.85 -10.94 20.52
N HIS A 223 16.71 -10.63 19.24
CA HIS A 223 17.26 -9.41 18.64
C HIS A 223 16.20 -8.30 18.45
N TYR A 224 14.91 -8.58 18.69
CA TYR A 224 13.79 -7.67 18.44
C TYR A 224 14.01 -6.26 19.00
N ARG A 225 14.40 -6.11 20.28
CA ARG A 225 14.62 -4.78 20.87
C ARG A 225 15.89 -4.09 20.34
N SER A 226 16.93 -4.83 19.96
CA SER A 226 18.13 -4.25 19.33
C SER A 226 17.82 -3.76 17.91
N LEU A 227 17.03 -4.52 17.15
CA LEU A 227 16.50 -4.13 15.84
C LEU A 227 15.66 -2.85 15.92
N VAL A 228 14.77 -2.75 16.91
CA VAL A 228 13.93 -1.56 17.13
C VAL A 228 14.76 -0.34 17.57
N LYS A 229 15.75 -0.49 18.46
CA LYS A 229 16.70 0.59 18.81
C LYS A 229 17.43 1.11 17.55
N LYS A 230 18.03 0.21 16.77
CA LYS A 230 18.87 0.53 15.59
C LYS A 230 18.09 0.96 14.34
N LEU A 231 16.75 0.93 14.37
CA LEU A 231 15.91 1.13 13.19
C LEU A 231 16.07 2.52 12.54
N VAL A 232 16.33 3.56 13.34
CA VAL A 232 16.49 4.94 12.85
C VAL A 232 17.82 5.13 12.10
N ASP A 233 18.89 4.46 12.56
CA ASP A 233 20.25 4.62 12.03
C ASP A 233 20.53 3.74 10.79
N MET A 234 19.64 2.80 10.47
CA MET A 234 19.77 1.91 9.31
C MET A 234 19.69 2.66 7.97
N ASP A 235 20.31 2.09 6.92
CA ASP A 235 20.16 2.57 5.55
C ASP A 235 18.72 2.36 5.03
N GLU A 236 18.21 3.26 4.20
CA GLU A 236 16.78 3.36 3.83
C GLU A 236 16.17 2.03 3.30
N TRP A 237 16.95 1.27 2.53
CA TRP A 237 16.58 -0.06 2.03
C TRP A 237 16.45 -1.10 3.14
N SER A 238 17.28 -0.99 4.18
CA SER A 238 17.23 -1.80 5.39
C SER A 238 16.11 -1.36 6.34
N GLN A 239 15.82 -0.06 6.42
CA GLN A 239 14.63 0.44 7.14
C GLN A 239 13.37 -0.17 6.54
N LEU A 240 13.22 -0.14 5.20
CA LEU A 240 12.11 -0.77 4.48
C LEU A 240 12.00 -2.28 4.76
N ALA A 241 13.11 -3.01 4.69
CA ALA A 241 13.15 -4.44 5.01
C ALA A 241 12.76 -4.72 6.48
N THR A 242 13.25 -3.92 7.41
CA THR A 242 13.03 -4.08 8.85
C THR A 242 11.59 -3.71 9.24
N LEU A 243 11.02 -2.64 8.67
CA LEU A 243 9.60 -2.31 8.81
C LEU A 243 8.70 -3.46 8.28
N ARG A 244 9.03 -4.05 7.12
CA ARG A 244 8.30 -5.23 6.60
C ARG A 244 8.40 -6.41 7.55
N LEU A 245 9.60 -6.75 8.04
CA LEU A 245 9.81 -7.87 8.95
C LEU A 245 9.10 -7.66 10.28
N LEU A 246 9.27 -6.50 10.92
CA LEU A 246 8.65 -6.18 12.20
C LEU A 246 7.13 -6.09 12.10
N THR A 247 6.56 -5.71 10.95
CA THR A 247 5.10 -5.81 10.72
C THR A 247 4.61 -7.26 10.70
N ILE A 248 5.32 -8.15 10.01
CA ILE A 248 4.98 -9.58 9.91
C ILE A 248 5.14 -10.26 11.27
N TYR A 249 6.26 -9.98 11.96
CA TYR A 249 6.52 -10.43 13.33
C TYR A 249 5.44 -9.94 14.28
N ALA A 250 5.03 -8.66 14.21
CA ALA A 250 4.03 -8.13 15.14
C ALA A 250 2.67 -8.83 15.01
N ARG A 251 2.26 -9.22 13.79
CA ARG A 251 1.06 -10.06 13.58
C ARG A 251 1.23 -11.49 14.09
N LYS A 252 2.39 -12.10 13.81
CA LYS A 252 2.73 -13.48 14.20
C LYS A 252 3.20 -13.65 15.67
N CYS A 253 3.33 -12.59 16.47
CA CYS A 253 3.93 -12.64 17.82
C CYS A 253 3.26 -11.78 18.91
N PHE A 254 2.27 -10.94 18.59
CA PHE A 254 1.45 -10.20 19.57
C PHE A 254 -0.04 -10.48 19.31
N PRO A 255 -0.89 -10.60 20.34
CA PRO A 255 -2.33 -10.63 20.19
C PRO A 255 -2.89 -9.22 19.98
N ARG A 256 -4.15 -9.11 19.53
CA ARG A 256 -4.93 -7.88 19.75
C ARG A 256 -5.67 -7.95 21.08
N ARG A 257 -5.20 -7.16 22.06
CA ARG A 257 -5.87 -6.96 23.35
C ARG A 257 -6.74 -5.70 23.26
N THR A 258 -8.06 -5.86 23.14
CA THR A 258 -9.00 -4.78 23.42
C THR A 258 -9.37 -4.81 24.90
N GLN A 259 -9.33 -3.65 25.55
CA GLN A 259 -9.85 -3.47 26.90
C GLN A 259 -10.98 -2.46 26.85
N LYS A 260 -12.16 -2.84 27.35
CA LYS A 260 -13.26 -1.89 27.60
C LYS A 260 -12.83 -0.96 28.73
N VAL A 261 -12.34 0.23 28.36
CA VAL A 261 -12.01 1.27 29.33
C VAL A 261 -13.32 1.99 29.67
N LYS A 262 -13.72 1.95 30.94
CA LYS A 262 -14.84 2.77 31.39
C LYS A 262 -14.46 4.24 31.19
N LYS A 263 -15.21 4.93 30.34
CA LYS A 263 -14.98 6.35 30.03
C LYS A 263 -15.07 7.14 31.33
N ALA A 264 -13.95 7.70 31.78
CA ALA A 264 -13.95 8.65 32.87
C ALA A 264 -14.75 9.88 32.41
N GLY A 265 -15.97 10.02 32.91
CA GLY A 265 -16.73 11.25 32.72
C GLY A 265 -15.91 12.45 33.24
N PRO A 266 -16.05 13.65 32.66
CA PRO A 266 -15.37 14.82 33.18
C PRO A 266 -15.83 15.03 34.62
N LYS A 267 -14.92 14.81 35.59
CA LYS A 267 -15.22 15.08 37.01
C LYS A 267 -15.64 16.54 37.13
N GLY A 268 -16.87 16.77 37.58
CA GLY A 268 -17.32 18.10 37.95
C GLY A 268 -16.41 18.65 39.06
N PHE A 269 -16.03 19.92 38.97
CA PHE A 269 -15.19 20.60 39.96
C PHE A 269 -15.88 20.78 41.34
N TYR A 270 -17.09 20.22 41.51
CA TYR A 270 -17.96 20.42 42.66
C TYR A 270 -18.60 19.12 43.21
N ASP A 271 -18.16 17.94 42.76
CA ASP A 271 -18.62 16.66 43.32
C ASP A 271 -17.66 16.16 44.42
N GLU A 272 -17.70 16.82 45.58
CA GLU A 272 -17.24 16.27 46.86
C GLU A 272 -18.43 16.18 47.83
N ASP A 273 -18.40 15.18 48.73
CA ASP A 273 -19.42 14.83 49.73
C ASP A 273 -20.83 14.47 49.23
N ASP A 274 -21.08 13.17 48.96
CA ASP A 274 -22.12 12.43 49.71
C ASP A 274 -21.91 10.90 49.74
N ALA A 275 -22.69 10.21 50.56
CA ALA A 275 -22.45 8.84 51.06
C ALA A 275 -22.67 7.66 50.06
N PRO A 276 -22.03 6.49 50.26
CA PRO A 276 -22.16 5.33 49.37
C PRO A 276 -23.50 4.59 49.55
N SER A 277 -24.40 4.74 48.59
CA SER A 277 -25.61 3.92 48.45
C SER A 277 -25.41 2.77 47.45
N HIS A 278 -25.81 1.55 47.83
CA HIS A 278 -25.86 0.39 46.94
C HIS A 278 -27.21 0.34 46.22
N GLU A 279 -27.27 0.78 44.95
CA GLU A 279 -28.36 0.41 44.03
C GLU A 279 -27.79 0.00 42.66
N GLU A 280 -28.07 -1.25 42.26
CA GLU A 280 -27.69 -1.79 40.96
C GLU A 280 -28.70 -1.35 39.88
N ALA A 281 -28.52 -0.13 39.34
CA ALA A 281 -29.27 0.35 38.19
C ALA A 281 -28.58 -0.03 36.87
N ALA A 282 -29.30 -0.72 35.99
CA ALA A 282 -28.79 -1.15 34.69
C ALA A 282 -28.68 0.04 33.70
N GLY A 283 -27.49 0.62 33.59
CA GLY A 283 -27.12 1.60 32.56
C GLY A 283 -26.50 0.95 31.31
N GLU A 284 -26.70 1.55 30.15
CA GLU A 284 -26.33 0.97 28.84
C GLU A 284 -24.80 0.93 28.60
N ASP A 285 -24.32 -0.18 28.04
CA ASP A 285 -22.89 -0.53 27.91
C ASP A 285 -22.14 0.28 26.82
N THR A 286 -21.93 1.57 27.10
CA THR A 286 -21.23 2.54 26.22
C THR A 286 -19.74 2.68 26.55
N GLY A 287 -19.07 1.55 26.83
CA GLY A 287 -17.61 1.48 26.96
C GLY A 287 -16.91 1.46 25.60
N GLU A 288 -16.01 2.41 25.36
CA GLU A 288 -15.13 2.39 24.18
C GLU A 288 -14.07 1.28 24.34
N GLU A 289 -13.96 0.40 23.34
CA GLU A 289 -12.93 -0.64 23.31
C GLU A 289 -11.59 -0.06 22.85
N VAL A 290 -10.77 0.33 23.83
CA VAL A 290 -9.41 0.82 23.58
C VAL A 290 -8.50 -0.37 23.29
N VAL A 291 -7.74 -0.31 22.20
CA VAL A 291 -6.70 -1.29 21.89
C VAL A 291 -5.52 -1.03 22.83
N VAL A 292 -5.29 -1.94 23.77
CA VAL A 292 -4.12 -1.92 24.65
C VAL A 292 -2.95 -2.55 23.90
N LEU A 293 -1.93 -1.75 23.63
CA LEU A 293 -0.70 -2.18 22.98
C LEU A 293 0.22 -2.86 24.00
N ASP A 294 0.86 -3.96 23.60
CA ASP A 294 1.95 -4.53 24.41
C ASP A 294 3.17 -3.57 24.42
N PRO A 295 3.92 -3.45 25.53
CA PRO A 295 5.04 -2.50 25.62
C PRO A 295 6.13 -2.68 24.56
N ASP A 296 6.38 -3.93 24.14
CA ASP A 296 7.33 -4.23 23.06
C ASP A 296 6.84 -3.72 21.69
N LEU A 297 5.52 -3.78 21.44
CA LEU A 297 4.89 -3.24 20.23
C LEU A 297 4.85 -1.70 20.28
N GLU A 298 4.56 -1.11 21.43
CA GLU A 298 4.58 0.34 21.60
C GLU A 298 5.99 0.93 21.38
N LEU A 299 7.04 0.25 21.87
CA LEU A 299 8.43 0.62 21.61
C LEU A 299 8.72 0.70 20.09
N PHE A 300 8.24 -0.26 19.30
CA PHE A 300 8.35 -0.24 17.84
C PHE A 300 7.56 0.92 17.20
N LEU A 301 6.32 1.16 17.62
CA LEU A 301 5.50 2.25 17.08
C LEU A 301 6.05 3.64 17.41
N ARG A 302 6.66 3.80 18.60
CA ARG A 302 7.41 5.01 18.99
C ARG A 302 8.67 5.19 18.14
N ALA A 303 9.46 4.13 17.95
CA ALA A 303 10.67 4.15 17.09
C ALA A 303 10.37 4.45 15.61
N CYS A 304 9.15 4.17 15.13
CA CYS A 304 8.72 4.54 13.78
C CYS A 304 8.40 6.04 13.62
N LYS A 305 8.22 6.81 14.71
CA LYS A 305 7.76 8.21 14.63
C LYS A 305 8.75 9.16 13.93
N PRO A 306 10.08 9.10 14.18
CA PRO A 306 11.05 9.91 13.44
C PRO A 306 11.10 9.58 11.94
N LEU A 307 10.85 8.32 11.56
CA LEU A 307 10.88 7.88 10.16
C LEU A 307 9.81 8.55 9.27
N LEU A 308 8.79 9.17 9.86
CA LEU A 308 7.83 10.03 9.15
C LEU A 308 8.48 11.27 8.51
N GLN A 309 9.68 11.67 8.97
CA GLN A 309 10.46 12.79 8.42
C GLN A 309 11.56 12.33 7.43
N SER A 310 11.59 11.04 7.07
CA SER A 310 12.56 10.50 6.12
C SER A 310 12.39 11.08 4.70
N ARG A 311 13.51 11.21 3.96
CA ARG A 311 13.49 11.73 2.58
C ARG A 311 12.86 10.74 1.58
N THR A 312 12.90 9.45 1.86
CA THR A 312 12.41 8.39 0.98
C THR A 312 10.93 8.07 1.23
N SER A 313 10.10 8.38 0.25
CA SER A 313 8.64 8.16 0.26
C SER A 313 8.22 6.72 0.57
N ALA A 314 9.00 5.72 0.16
CA ALA A 314 8.75 4.32 0.46
C ALA A 314 8.83 3.98 1.96
N VAL A 315 9.67 4.69 2.73
CA VAL A 315 9.75 4.54 4.19
C VAL A 315 8.51 5.16 4.84
N ILE A 316 8.11 6.38 4.44
CA ILE A 316 6.87 7.03 4.93
C ILE A 316 5.64 6.14 4.69
N VAL A 317 5.45 5.61 3.48
CA VAL A 317 4.33 4.70 3.16
C VAL A 317 4.39 3.40 3.99
N SER A 318 5.59 2.89 4.27
CA SER A 318 5.78 1.70 5.11
C SER A 318 5.49 1.95 6.59
N VAL A 319 5.77 3.15 7.10
CA VAL A 319 5.39 3.59 8.45
C VAL A 319 3.88 3.80 8.57
N VAL A 320 3.26 4.46 7.58
CA VAL A 320 1.79 4.59 7.48
C VAL A 320 1.10 3.22 7.50
N ARG A 321 1.64 2.25 6.75
CA ARG A 321 1.23 0.85 6.79
C ARG A 321 1.36 0.26 8.20
N CYS A 322 2.50 0.43 8.88
CA CYS A 322 2.68 -0.06 10.25
C CYS A 322 1.59 0.50 11.18
N TYR A 323 1.33 1.80 11.14
CA TYR A 323 0.29 2.43 11.97
C TYR A 323 -1.13 1.97 11.61
N LEU A 324 -1.51 1.88 10.32
CA LEU A 324 -2.86 1.45 9.92
C LEU A 324 -3.17 -0.01 10.29
N TYR A 325 -2.18 -0.91 10.20
CA TYR A 325 -2.41 -2.35 10.43
C TYR A 325 -2.06 -2.83 11.84
N LEU A 326 -1.32 -2.06 12.65
CA LEU A 326 -0.90 -2.43 14.01
C LEU A 326 -1.33 -1.42 15.10
N GLY A 327 -1.33 -0.12 14.82
CA GLY A 327 -1.43 0.94 15.82
C GLY A 327 -2.84 1.39 16.21
N THR A 328 -2.89 2.37 17.11
CA THR A 328 -4.09 3.15 17.49
C THR A 328 -4.35 4.27 16.48
N PRO A 329 -5.58 4.84 16.40
CA PRO A 329 -5.90 5.95 15.50
C PRO A 329 -5.03 7.20 15.71
N GLU A 330 -4.54 7.45 16.92
CA GLU A 330 -3.67 8.59 17.25
C GLU A 330 -2.37 8.60 16.45
N TYR A 331 -1.71 7.43 16.35
CA TYR A 331 -0.50 7.30 15.52
C TYR A 331 -0.82 7.53 14.03
N LEU A 332 -2.00 7.10 13.56
CA LEU A 332 -2.43 7.33 12.19
C LEU A 332 -2.67 8.82 11.87
N GLU A 333 -3.27 9.59 12.80
CA GLU A 333 -3.38 11.05 12.62
C GLU A 333 -2.01 11.71 12.43
N SER A 334 -1.00 11.30 13.21
CA SER A 334 0.37 11.82 13.10
C SER A 334 1.04 11.51 11.76
N ALA A 335 0.64 10.41 11.10
CA ALA A 335 1.23 9.94 9.84
C ALA A 335 0.53 10.50 8.58
N ILE A 336 -0.68 11.03 8.70
CA ILE A 336 -1.46 11.53 7.56
C ILE A 336 -0.88 12.83 6.97
N GLY A 337 -0.34 13.74 7.79
CA GLY A 337 0.36 14.94 7.29
C GLY A 337 1.56 14.60 6.38
N PRO A 338 2.51 13.75 6.84
CA PRO A 338 3.60 13.23 6.01
C PRO A 338 3.14 12.49 4.75
N LEU A 339 2.07 11.68 4.84
CA LEU A 339 1.50 10.99 3.69
C LEU A 339 0.95 11.98 2.63
N VAL A 340 0.26 13.03 3.06
CA VAL A 340 -0.23 14.11 2.20
C VAL A 340 0.93 14.90 1.59
N ALA A 341 2.05 15.08 2.29
CA ALA A 341 3.22 15.77 1.75
C ALA A 341 3.77 15.10 0.48
N LEU A 342 3.61 13.77 0.33
CA LEU A 342 3.99 13.03 -0.88
C LEU A 342 3.19 13.43 -2.13
N VAL A 343 2.04 14.10 -1.97
CA VAL A 343 1.27 14.65 -3.11
C VAL A 343 1.98 15.85 -3.76
N ARG A 344 3.00 16.43 -3.10
CA ARG A 344 3.89 17.46 -3.67
C ARG A 344 5.11 16.89 -4.42
N CYS A 345 5.33 15.58 -4.40
CA CYS A 345 6.45 14.94 -5.09
C CYS A 345 6.20 14.85 -6.61
N PRO A 346 7.22 14.50 -7.44
CA PRO A 346 7.05 14.24 -8.87
C PRO A 346 5.93 13.24 -9.18
N GLN A 347 5.35 13.34 -10.39
CA GLN A 347 4.11 12.66 -10.79
C GLN A 347 4.09 11.15 -10.51
N ASP A 348 5.21 10.44 -10.72
CA ASP A 348 5.31 9.00 -10.42
C ASP A 348 5.07 8.68 -8.94
N ILE A 349 5.66 9.49 -8.05
CA ILE A 349 5.52 9.34 -6.59
C ILE A 349 4.13 9.83 -6.16
N GLN A 350 3.63 10.91 -6.74
CA GLN A 350 2.29 11.44 -6.48
C GLN A 350 1.20 10.42 -6.83
N TYR A 351 1.31 9.73 -7.96
CA TYR A 351 0.37 8.69 -8.39
C TYR A 351 0.35 7.48 -7.44
N VAL A 352 1.52 6.98 -7.06
CA VAL A 352 1.63 5.90 -6.06
C VAL A 352 1.13 6.36 -4.68
N ALA A 353 1.45 7.58 -4.27
CA ALA A 353 0.98 8.14 -3.00
C ALA A 353 -0.55 8.24 -2.96
N LEU A 354 -1.19 8.71 -4.04
CA LEU A 354 -2.65 8.84 -4.13
C LEU A 354 -3.38 7.50 -3.98
N TYR A 355 -2.89 6.40 -4.58
CA TYR A 355 -3.48 5.07 -4.33
C TYR A 355 -3.40 4.64 -2.87
N ASN A 356 -2.26 4.90 -2.21
CA ASN A 356 -2.09 4.60 -0.79
C ASN A 356 -3.00 5.50 0.07
N ILE A 357 -3.16 6.78 -0.28
CA ILE A 357 -4.10 7.72 0.37
C ILE A 357 -5.54 7.25 0.25
N VAL A 358 -6.00 6.83 -0.94
CA VAL A 358 -7.35 6.26 -1.13
C VAL A 358 -7.55 5.05 -0.23
N ALA A 359 -6.58 4.13 -0.17
CA ALA A 359 -6.67 2.94 0.70
C ALA A 359 -6.73 3.28 2.21
N VAL A 360 -6.04 4.33 2.68
CA VAL A 360 -6.22 4.83 4.06
C VAL A 360 -7.58 5.50 4.23
N ALA A 361 -8.00 6.36 3.29
CA ALA A 361 -9.23 7.14 3.37
C ALA A 361 -10.50 6.26 3.37
N LEU A 362 -10.51 5.14 2.64
CA LEU A 362 -11.57 4.12 2.68
C LEU A 362 -11.73 3.41 4.05
N ARG A 363 -10.78 3.62 4.97
CA ARG A 363 -10.77 3.02 6.31
C ARG A 363 -10.82 4.07 7.43
N ALA A 364 -10.25 5.25 7.21
CA ALA A 364 -10.17 6.36 8.17
C ALA A 364 -10.20 7.72 7.43
N PRO A 365 -11.38 8.19 6.95
CA PRO A 365 -11.48 9.42 6.17
C PRO A 365 -11.32 10.70 7.00
N ALA A 366 -11.71 10.67 8.29
CA ALA A 366 -11.85 11.88 9.10
C ALA A 366 -10.58 12.77 9.23
N PRO A 367 -9.35 12.25 9.46
CA PRO A 367 -8.20 13.12 9.67
C PRO A 367 -7.72 13.84 8.40
N PHE A 368 -8.08 13.34 7.22
CA PHE A 368 -7.77 14.00 5.93
C PHE A 368 -8.55 15.31 5.73
N ALA A 369 -9.62 15.55 6.50
CA ALA A 369 -10.42 16.79 6.40
C ALA A 369 -9.61 18.07 6.70
N LYS A 370 -8.45 17.96 7.37
CA LYS A 370 -7.48 19.06 7.59
C LYS A 370 -6.70 19.46 6.32
N TYR A 371 -6.69 18.62 5.28
CA TYR A 371 -5.74 18.69 4.15
C TYR A 371 -6.40 18.80 2.76
N VAL A 372 -7.69 19.14 2.70
CA VAL A 372 -8.53 19.13 1.48
C VAL A 372 -7.92 19.91 0.31
N SER A 373 -7.26 21.05 0.57
CA SER A 373 -6.64 21.90 -0.45
C SER A 373 -5.58 21.17 -1.30
N HIS A 374 -4.89 20.17 -0.75
CA HIS A 374 -3.88 19.39 -1.49
C HIS A 374 -4.48 18.33 -2.44
N PHE A 375 -5.79 18.08 -2.34
CA PHE A 375 -6.52 17.17 -3.23
C PHE A 375 -7.30 17.90 -4.34
N LEU A 376 -7.20 19.22 -4.44
CA LEU A 376 -7.80 19.97 -5.55
C LEU A 376 -7.09 19.63 -6.88
N VAL A 377 -7.89 19.56 -7.94
CA VAL A 377 -7.41 19.25 -9.30
C VAL A 377 -6.79 20.50 -9.92
N HIS A 378 -5.62 20.33 -10.52
CA HIS A 378 -4.87 21.39 -11.20
C HIS A 378 -4.88 21.11 -12.72
N SER A 379 -4.77 22.15 -13.54
CA SER A 379 -4.74 22.02 -15.01
C SER A 379 -3.56 21.20 -15.55
N THR A 380 -2.51 21.02 -14.74
CA THR A 380 -1.32 20.22 -15.02
C THR A 380 -1.45 18.74 -14.60
N ASP A 381 -2.53 18.34 -13.93
CA ASP A 381 -2.73 16.94 -13.50
C ASP A 381 -3.04 16.02 -14.70
N PRO A 382 -2.31 14.91 -14.90
CA PRO A 382 -2.67 13.90 -15.90
C PRO A 382 -3.90 13.07 -15.45
N PRO A 383 -4.60 12.39 -16.40
CA PRO A 383 -5.88 11.73 -16.12
C PRO A 383 -5.84 10.65 -15.04
N HIS A 384 -4.71 9.98 -14.83
CA HIS A 384 -4.57 9.00 -13.76
C HIS A 384 -4.41 9.63 -12.36
N ILE A 385 -3.95 10.88 -12.27
CA ILE A 385 -3.84 11.63 -11.00
C ILE A 385 -5.17 12.31 -10.65
N TRP A 386 -5.81 13.06 -11.56
CA TRP A 386 -7.04 13.77 -11.19
C TRP A 386 -8.21 12.83 -10.90
N ARG A 387 -8.29 11.65 -11.52
CA ARG A 387 -9.29 10.62 -11.16
C ARG A 387 -9.19 10.21 -9.69
N LEU A 388 -7.98 9.99 -9.19
CA LEU A 388 -7.73 9.64 -7.79
C LEU A 388 -7.96 10.85 -6.86
N LYS A 389 -7.58 12.07 -7.26
CA LYS A 389 -7.92 13.29 -6.50
C LYS A 389 -9.43 13.46 -6.32
N LEU A 390 -10.22 13.30 -7.39
CA LEU A 390 -11.69 13.34 -7.32
C LEU A 390 -12.27 12.21 -6.46
N GLU A 391 -11.71 11.00 -6.53
CA GLU A 391 -12.09 9.88 -5.65
C GLU A 391 -11.84 10.23 -4.17
N VAL A 392 -10.64 10.69 -3.82
CA VAL A 392 -10.30 11.14 -2.45
C VAL A 392 -11.24 12.24 -1.97
N LEU A 393 -11.49 13.28 -2.78
CA LEU A 393 -12.42 14.36 -2.42
C LEU A 393 -13.82 13.81 -2.10
N THR A 394 -14.34 12.85 -2.88
CA THR A 394 -15.66 12.24 -2.60
C THR A 394 -15.70 11.39 -1.34
N ILE A 395 -14.58 10.75 -0.95
CA ILE A 395 -14.48 9.92 0.26
C ILE A 395 -14.42 10.78 1.53
N ILE A 396 -13.69 11.89 1.51
CA ILE A 396 -13.57 12.79 2.68
C ILE A 396 -14.84 13.65 2.83
N PHE A 397 -15.56 13.93 1.73
CA PHE A 397 -16.68 14.89 1.65
C PHE A 397 -17.64 14.92 2.86
N PRO A 398 -18.15 13.81 3.42
CA PRO A 398 -19.05 13.83 4.57
C PRO A 398 -18.50 14.61 5.78
N HIS A 399 -17.19 14.51 6.02
CA HIS A 399 -16.50 15.05 7.19
C HIS A 399 -16.11 16.53 7.05
N LEU A 400 -16.37 17.17 5.90
CA LEU A 400 -16.02 18.56 5.66
C LEU A 400 -17.01 19.55 6.28
N GLY A 401 -16.46 20.69 6.72
CA GLY A 401 -17.24 21.90 7.00
C GLY A 401 -17.91 22.49 5.76
N MET A 402 -19.00 23.24 5.96
CA MET A 402 -19.89 23.70 4.88
C MET A 402 -19.16 24.51 3.79
N HIS A 403 -18.15 25.31 4.15
CA HIS A 403 -17.35 26.08 3.20
C HIS A 403 -16.69 25.18 2.14
N TRP A 404 -15.93 24.17 2.56
CA TRP A 404 -15.24 23.25 1.65
C TRP A 404 -16.21 22.37 0.86
N LYS A 405 -17.39 22.03 1.42
CA LYS A 405 -18.46 21.37 0.66
C LYS A 405 -18.98 22.25 -0.48
N GLY A 406 -19.11 23.56 -0.26
CA GLY A 406 -19.42 24.53 -1.31
C GLY A 406 -18.35 24.59 -2.39
N VAL A 407 -17.09 24.79 -2.00
CA VAL A 407 -15.94 24.88 -2.94
C VAL A 407 -15.83 23.64 -3.82
N ILE A 408 -15.90 22.43 -3.25
CA ILE A 408 -15.84 21.18 -4.02
C ILE A 408 -17.00 21.07 -5.03
N LEU A 409 -18.21 21.51 -4.66
CA LEU A 409 -19.35 21.46 -5.58
C LEU A 409 -19.25 22.51 -6.70
N SER A 410 -18.68 23.70 -6.44
CA SER A 410 -18.42 24.68 -7.51
C SER A 410 -17.29 24.23 -8.46
N GLU A 411 -16.23 23.61 -7.95
CA GLU A 411 -15.17 23.02 -8.77
C GLU A 411 -15.71 21.88 -9.64
N LEU A 412 -16.48 20.96 -9.06
CA LEU A 412 -17.13 19.88 -9.81
C LEU A 412 -18.14 20.41 -10.85
N GLU A 413 -18.87 21.49 -10.55
CA GLU A 413 -19.72 22.15 -11.53
C GLU A 413 -18.91 22.81 -12.66
N HIS A 414 -17.77 23.44 -12.36
CA HIS A 414 -16.86 23.97 -13.37
C HIS A 414 -16.31 22.86 -14.28
N PHE A 415 -15.76 21.78 -13.72
CA PHE A 415 -15.24 20.65 -14.48
C PHE A 415 -16.31 19.95 -15.32
N SER A 416 -17.57 19.91 -14.86
CA SER A 416 -18.70 19.37 -15.63
C SER A 416 -19.04 20.16 -16.90
N ARG A 417 -18.50 21.37 -17.06
CA ARG A 417 -18.65 22.23 -18.25
C ARG A 417 -17.39 22.28 -19.12
N GLY A 418 -16.35 21.53 -18.76
CA GLY A 418 -15.06 21.52 -19.47
C GLY A 418 -15.06 20.64 -20.73
N SER A 419 -14.08 20.85 -21.61
CA SER A 419 -14.02 20.20 -22.93
C SER A 419 -13.59 18.72 -22.92
N ASN A 420 -13.18 18.16 -21.78
CA ASN A 420 -12.70 16.77 -21.68
C ASN A 420 -13.84 15.84 -21.22
N PRO A 421 -14.36 14.94 -22.08
CA PRO A 421 -15.50 14.09 -21.75
C PRO A 421 -15.22 13.08 -20.64
N GLU A 422 -13.96 12.69 -20.41
CA GLU A 422 -13.61 11.82 -19.27
C GLU A 422 -13.69 12.55 -17.93
N LEU A 423 -13.25 13.81 -17.91
CA LEU A 423 -13.29 14.66 -16.71
C LEU A 423 -14.75 15.00 -16.39
N VAL A 424 -15.53 15.45 -17.38
CA VAL A 424 -16.96 15.73 -17.24
C VAL A 424 -17.71 14.51 -16.65
N ARG A 425 -17.48 13.31 -17.20
CA ARG A 425 -18.04 12.05 -16.70
C ARG A 425 -17.73 11.82 -15.22
N GLU A 426 -16.47 11.87 -14.81
CA GLU A 426 -16.10 11.57 -13.42
C GLU A 426 -16.44 12.71 -12.45
N SER A 427 -16.49 13.96 -12.89
CA SER A 427 -17.01 15.08 -12.09
C SER A 427 -18.51 14.96 -11.83
N VAL A 428 -19.31 14.59 -12.84
CA VAL A 428 -20.74 14.29 -12.69
C VAL A 428 -20.98 13.12 -11.74
N ARG A 429 -20.19 12.03 -11.87
CA ARG A 429 -20.22 10.89 -10.94
C ARG A 429 -19.81 11.28 -9.54
N ALA A 430 -18.82 12.17 -9.38
CA ALA A 430 -18.40 12.70 -8.09
C ALA A 430 -19.50 13.55 -7.42
N ILE A 431 -20.20 14.42 -8.15
CA ILE A 431 -21.41 15.12 -7.64
C ILE A 431 -22.44 14.09 -7.15
N GLY A 432 -22.61 12.99 -7.89
CA GLY A 432 -23.40 11.83 -7.49
C GLY A 432 -22.98 11.22 -6.15
N ARG A 433 -21.71 10.84 -6.00
CA ARG A 433 -21.16 10.28 -4.75
C ARG A 433 -21.35 11.27 -3.58
N CYS A 434 -21.04 12.55 -3.77
CA CYS A 434 -21.25 13.59 -2.76
C CYS A 434 -22.73 13.66 -2.31
N ALA A 435 -23.67 13.61 -3.25
CA ALA A 435 -25.12 13.65 -2.97
C ALA A 435 -25.64 12.41 -2.21
N GLN A 436 -25.03 11.23 -2.43
CA GLN A 436 -25.32 10.01 -1.66
C GLN A 436 -24.70 10.08 -0.25
N SER A 437 -23.54 10.72 -0.13
CA SER A 437 -22.73 10.74 1.10
C SER A 437 -23.17 11.76 2.16
N ASP A 438 -23.80 12.87 1.76
CA ASP A 438 -24.41 13.85 2.69
C ASP A 438 -25.80 14.31 2.16
N PRO A 439 -26.90 13.91 2.83
CA PRO A 439 -28.27 14.25 2.41
C PRO A 439 -28.57 15.76 2.52
N ARG A 440 -27.78 16.53 3.27
CA ARG A 440 -27.95 18.00 3.38
C ARG A 440 -27.63 18.69 2.06
N THR A 441 -26.55 18.24 1.40
CA THR A 441 -26.10 18.75 0.09
C THR A 441 -26.83 18.14 -1.08
N SER A 442 -27.43 16.95 -0.94
CA SER A 442 -28.18 16.25 -2.02
C SER A 442 -29.15 17.17 -2.79
N LYS A 443 -29.94 18.01 -2.11
CA LYS A 443 -30.87 18.96 -2.75
C LYS A 443 -30.19 20.03 -3.60
N HIS A 444 -28.95 20.40 -3.30
CA HIS A 444 -28.14 21.32 -4.11
C HIS A 444 -27.52 20.59 -5.30
N CYS A 445 -26.92 19.41 -5.07
CA CYS A 445 -26.36 18.56 -6.12
C CYS A 445 -27.39 18.22 -7.20
N LEU A 446 -28.61 17.82 -6.80
CA LEU A 446 -29.72 17.57 -7.72
C LEU A 446 -30.11 18.80 -8.54
N ARG A 447 -30.00 20.01 -8.00
CA ARG A 447 -30.28 21.25 -8.75
C ARG A 447 -29.23 21.49 -9.85
N VAL A 448 -27.96 21.19 -9.57
CA VAL A 448 -26.86 21.29 -10.55
C VAL A 448 -26.99 20.20 -11.62
N LEU A 449 -27.27 18.95 -11.22
CA LEU A 449 -27.50 17.86 -12.17
C LEU A 449 -28.72 18.13 -13.08
N LEU A 450 -29.78 18.79 -12.56
CA LEU A 450 -30.96 19.16 -13.35
C LEU A 450 -30.71 20.34 -14.32
N SER A 451 -29.80 21.28 -14.04
CA SER A 451 -29.47 22.36 -14.98
C SER A 451 -28.59 21.86 -16.14
N GLN A 452 -27.75 20.86 -15.88
CA GLN A 452 -26.94 20.17 -16.91
C GLN A 452 -27.79 19.46 -17.98
N ILE A 453 -29.02 19.02 -17.67
CA ILE A 453 -29.94 18.38 -18.65
C ILE A 453 -30.31 19.31 -19.81
N SER A 454 -30.31 20.62 -19.59
CA SER A 454 -30.55 21.62 -20.63
C SER A 454 -29.31 22.04 -21.42
N SER A 455 -28.16 21.36 -21.23
CA SER A 455 -26.96 21.55 -22.05
C SER A 455 -27.07 20.87 -23.43
N ALA A 456 -26.19 21.25 -24.35
CA ALA A 456 -26.15 20.70 -25.71
C ALA A 456 -25.25 19.44 -25.84
N ASP A 457 -24.50 19.05 -24.81
CA ASP A 457 -23.65 17.86 -24.84
C ASP A 457 -24.43 16.61 -24.42
N GLU A 458 -24.61 15.67 -25.35
CA GLU A 458 -25.32 14.41 -25.09
C GLU A 458 -24.59 13.50 -24.09
N ASN A 459 -23.27 13.67 -23.90
CA ASN A 459 -22.49 12.88 -22.93
C ASN A 459 -22.75 13.36 -21.49
N LEU A 460 -22.68 14.67 -21.24
CA LEU A 460 -23.08 15.29 -19.98
C LEU A 460 -24.54 14.96 -19.63
N VAL A 461 -25.46 15.11 -20.59
CA VAL A 461 -26.89 14.82 -20.36
C VAL A 461 -27.12 13.33 -20.03
N SER A 462 -26.43 12.40 -20.69
CA SER A 462 -26.59 10.96 -20.41
C SER A 462 -26.03 10.58 -19.04
N GLU A 463 -24.78 10.92 -18.72
CA GLU A 463 -24.16 10.61 -17.42
C GLU A 463 -24.93 11.26 -16.25
N SER A 464 -25.34 12.54 -16.36
CA SER A 464 -26.11 13.21 -15.30
C SER A 464 -27.49 12.59 -15.10
N LEU A 465 -28.16 12.12 -16.16
CA LEU A 465 -29.38 11.33 -16.03
C LEU A 465 -29.13 9.94 -15.44
N THR A 466 -27.98 9.31 -15.68
CA THR A 466 -27.63 8.09 -14.93
C THR A 466 -27.50 8.39 -13.44
N VAL A 467 -26.81 9.46 -13.04
CA VAL A 467 -26.61 9.82 -11.63
C VAL A 467 -27.94 10.17 -10.95
N ILE A 468 -28.78 11.00 -11.58
CA ILE A 468 -30.13 11.31 -11.09
C ILE A 468 -30.96 10.03 -10.92
N ARG A 469 -30.87 9.08 -11.87
CA ARG A 469 -31.54 7.78 -11.77
C ARG A 469 -31.06 6.95 -10.57
N HIS A 470 -29.76 6.98 -10.22
CA HIS A 470 -29.26 6.31 -9.01
C HIS A 470 -29.82 6.97 -7.74
N LEU A 471 -29.83 8.30 -7.67
CA LEU A 471 -30.36 9.05 -6.52
C LEU A 471 -31.87 8.80 -6.29
N ILE A 472 -32.67 8.80 -7.36
CA ILE A 472 -34.12 8.51 -7.29
C ILE A 472 -34.39 7.05 -6.90
N GLN A 473 -33.50 6.11 -7.21
CA GLN A 473 -33.62 4.71 -6.75
C GLN A 473 -33.22 4.52 -5.28
N GLN A 474 -32.47 5.45 -4.68
CA GLN A 474 -32.12 5.41 -3.26
C GLN A 474 -33.23 6.01 -2.37
N ASP A 475 -33.84 7.12 -2.79
CA ASP A 475 -35.04 7.69 -2.14
C ASP A 475 -36.09 8.12 -3.19
N PRO A 476 -37.03 7.23 -3.55
CA PRO A 476 -38.11 7.56 -4.48
C PRO A 476 -39.09 8.60 -3.93
N LEU A 477 -39.25 8.70 -2.60
CA LEU A 477 -40.33 9.46 -1.97
C LEU A 477 -40.01 10.95 -1.89
N SER A 478 -38.79 11.33 -1.48
CA SER A 478 -38.40 12.75 -1.42
C SER A 478 -38.18 13.38 -2.80
N HIS A 479 -38.17 12.60 -3.87
CA HIS A 479 -37.82 13.03 -5.22
C HIS A 479 -39.01 13.15 -6.20
N LYS A 480 -40.27 13.02 -5.74
CA LYS A 480 -41.50 13.25 -6.55
C LYS A 480 -41.46 14.50 -7.43
N GLN A 481 -40.97 15.63 -6.91
CA GLN A 481 -40.89 16.89 -7.66
C GLN A 481 -39.86 16.85 -8.80
N THR A 482 -38.74 16.13 -8.65
CA THR A 482 -37.73 16.03 -9.71
C THR A 482 -38.22 15.15 -10.85
N VAL A 483 -38.95 14.06 -10.56
CA VAL A 483 -39.62 13.23 -11.58
C VAL A 483 -40.61 14.05 -12.42
N ILE A 484 -41.41 14.93 -11.79
CA ILE A 484 -42.31 15.85 -12.48
C ILE A 484 -41.55 16.84 -13.38
N GLN A 485 -40.36 17.29 -12.96
CA GLN A 485 -39.53 18.20 -13.77
C GLN A 485 -38.86 17.48 -14.95
N LEU A 486 -38.32 16.27 -14.73
CA LEU A 486 -37.78 15.40 -15.79
C LEU A 486 -38.82 15.08 -16.86
N ALA A 487 -40.06 14.80 -16.46
CA ALA A 487 -41.17 14.55 -17.39
C ALA A 487 -41.50 15.75 -18.29
N LYS A 488 -41.14 16.98 -17.91
CA LYS A 488 -41.26 18.18 -18.76
C LYS A 488 -40.09 18.32 -19.73
N TYR A 489 -38.87 17.97 -19.32
CA TYR A 489 -37.70 17.98 -20.21
C TYR A 489 -37.72 16.87 -21.27
N LEU A 490 -38.59 15.87 -21.15
CA LEU A 490 -38.81 14.81 -22.14
C LEU A 490 -39.19 15.34 -23.55
N ASP A 491 -39.73 16.55 -23.66
CA ASP A 491 -39.97 17.21 -24.95
C ASP A 491 -38.72 17.89 -25.55
N THR A 492 -37.72 18.21 -24.73
CA THR A 492 -36.47 18.89 -25.14
C THR A 492 -35.25 17.98 -25.28
N THR A 493 -35.26 16.79 -24.67
CA THR A 493 -34.12 15.86 -24.68
C THR A 493 -34.00 15.10 -26.01
N THR A 494 -32.95 15.37 -26.80
CA THR A 494 -32.65 14.68 -28.06
C THR A 494 -32.10 13.26 -27.84
N SER A 495 -31.12 13.10 -26.94
CA SER A 495 -30.38 11.85 -26.75
C SER A 495 -31.28 10.64 -26.40
N PRO A 496 -31.19 9.51 -27.12
CA PRO A 496 -32.12 8.39 -26.98
C PRO A 496 -31.99 7.65 -25.64
N GLU A 497 -30.79 7.51 -25.10
CA GLU A 497 -30.56 6.84 -23.80
C GLU A 497 -31.08 7.70 -22.63
N ALA A 498 -30.95 9.02 -22.76
CA ALA A 498 -31.52 10.00 -21.85
C ALA A 498 -33.06 9.93 -21.86
N ARG A 499 -33.70 9.93 -23.04
CA ARG A 499 -35.15 9.74 -23.21
C ARG A 499 -35.62 8.44 -22.57
N ALA A 500 -34.95 7.31 -22.89
CA ALA A 500 -35.26 6.00 -22.34
C ALA A 500 -35.17 5.97 -20.80
N SER A 501 -34.16 6.61 -20.22
CA SER A 501 -33.96 6.70 -18.77
C SER A 501 -35.05 7.51 -18.06
N ILE A 502 -35.52 8.62 -18.66
CA ILE A 502 -36.63 9.42 -18.12
C ILE A 502 -37.94 8.63 -18.15
N ILE A 503 -38.24 7.95 -19.26
CA ILE A 503 -39.45 7.12 -19.42
C ILE A 503 -39.47 5.97 -18.41
N TRP A 504 -38.31 5.33 -18.22
CA TRP A 504 -38.12 4.30 -17.21
C TRP A 504 -38.38 4.82 -15.79
N LEU A 505 -37.86 6.02 -15.45
CA LEU A 505 -38.06 6.65 -14.14
C LEU A 505 -39.52 6.98 -13.84
N VAL A 506 -40.24 7.55 -14.82
CA VAL A 506 -41.68 7.80 -14.71
C VAL A 506 -42.45 6.48 -14.49
N GLY A 507 -42.04 5.40 -15.16
CA GLY A 507 -42.63 4.08 -14.97
C GLY A 507 -42.30 3.42 -13.64
N GLU A 508 -41.16 3.73 -13.01
CA GLU A 508 -40.85 3.24 -11.65
C GLU A 508 -41.63 4.03 -10.59
N PHE A 509 -41.72 5.35 -10.75
CA PHE A 509 -42.45 6.23 -9.84
C PHE A 509 -43.98 5.97 -9.85
N ALA A 510 -44.56 5.56 -10.99
CA ALA A 510 -45.97 5.18 -11.09
C ALA A 510 -46.39 4.11 -10.06
N SER A 511 -45.51 3.14 -9.77
CA SER A 511 -45.73 2.10 -8.76
C SER A 511 -45.66 2.62 -7.30
N VAL A 512 -45.10 3.81 -7.06
CA VAL A 512 -44.84 4.36 -5.72
C VAL A 512 -45.93 5.34 -5.26
N ASP A 513 -46.53 6.11 -6.18
CA ASP A 513 -47.61 7.06 -5.89
C ASP A 513 -48.85 6.80 -6.77
N PRO A 514 -49.76 5.90 -6.35
CA PRO A 514 -50.94 5.55 -7.13
C PRO A 514 -51.98 6.68 -7.28
N GLU A 515 -51.92 7.71 -6.42
CA GLU A 515 -52.90 8.79 -6.36
C GLU A 515 -52.58 9.93 -7.32
N ASN A 516 -51.29 10.22 -7.57
CA ASN A 516 -50.83 11.33 -8.42
C ASN A 516 -50.16 10.83 -9.70
N ASN A 517 -50.82 9.88 -10.38
CA ASN A 517 -50.27 9.18 -11.53
C ASN A 517 -50.08 10.10 -12.76
N ILE A 518 -48.84 10.58 -12.96
CA ILE A 518 -48.39 11.35 -14.13
C ILE A 518 -48.14 10.45 -15.36
N ALA A 519 -47.86 9.16 -15.12
CA ALA A 519 -47.46 8.20 -16.14
C ALA A 519 -48.45 8.02 -17.32
N PRO A 520 -49.79 8.00 -17.13
CA PRO A 520 -50.74 7.90 -18.26
C PRO A 520 -50.66 9.09 -19.22
N ASP A 521 -50.39 10.31 -18.72
CA ASP A 521 -50.28 11.51 -19.55
C ASP A 521 -48.96 11.57 -20.32
N VAL A 522 -47.85 11.18 -19.68
CA VAL A 522 -46.55 11.01 -20.35
C VAL A 522 -46.64 9.96 -21.44
N LEU A 523 -47.28 8.82 -21.14
CA LEU A 523 -47.52 7.74 -22.11
C LEU A 523 -48.40 8.20 -23.28
N ARG A 524 -49.41 9.05 -23.03
CA ARG A 524 -50.26 9.69 -24.06
C ARG A 524 -49.49 10.66 -24.98
N ILE A 525 -48.45 11.32 -24.48
CA ILE A 525 -47.56 12.17 -25.30
C ILE A 525 -46.66 11.29 -26.16
N LEU A 526 -45.99 10.31 -25.56
CA LEU A 526 -45.08 9.37 -26.23
C LEU A 526 -45.78 8.56 -27.34
N ALA A 527 -47.02 8.11 -27.09
CA ALA A 527 -47.81 7.38 -28.08
C ALA A 527 -48.09 8.17 -29.38
N LYS A 528 -47.94 9.50 -29.40
CA LYS A 528 -48.06 10.32 -30.61
C LYS A 528 -46.79 10.34 -31.48
N ARG A 529 -45.61 10.30 -30.87
CA ARG A 529 -44.30 10.33 -31.58
C ARG A 529 -43.67 8.95 -31.75
N PHE A 530 -44.35 7.90 -31.28
CA PHE A 530 -43.83 6.53 -31.23
C PHE A 530 -43.17 6.04 -32.54
N ALA A 531 -43.64 6.49 -33.72
CA ALA A 531 -43.03 6.12 -34.99
C ALA A 531 -41.59 6.65 -35.15
N ASP A 532 -41.36 7.89 -34.70
CA ASP A 532 -40.13 8.68 -34.88
C ASP A 532 -39.05 8.35 -33.83
N GLU A 533 -39.43 7.68 -32.74
CA GLU A 533 -38.52 7.33 -31.64
C GLU A 533 -37.55 6.18 -32.01
N THR A 534 -36.38 6.17 -31.37
CA THR A 534 -35.40 5.07 -31.49
C THR A 534 -35.87 3.79 -30.79
N GLU A 535 -35.28 2.65 -31.15
CA GLU A 535 -35.68 1.35 -30.58
C GLU A 535 -35.57 1.29 -29.05
N VAL A 536 -34.47 1.79 -28.47
CA VAL A 536 -34.27 1.79 -27.01
C VAL A 536 -35.41 2.54 -26.30
N VAL A 537 -35.85 3.67 -26.87
CA VAL A 537 -36.97 4.46 -26.37
C VAL A 537 -38.30 3.70 -26.55
N LYS A 538 -38.57 3.15 -27.74
CA LYS A 538 -39.77 2.33 -28.03
C LYS A 538 -39.92 1.17 -27.04
N GLN A 539 -38.83 0.47 -26.72
CA GLN A 539 -38.83 -0.63 -25.75
C GLN A 539 -39.25 -0.14 -24.34
N GLN A 540 -38.83 1.06 -23.91
CA GLN A 540 -39.28 1.64 -22.63
C GLN A 540 -40.73 2.17 -22.68
N ILE A 541 -41.21 2.70 -23.81
CA ILE A 541 -42.61 3.12 -23.97
C ILE A 541 -43.55 1.92 -23.80
N VAL A 542 -43.21 0.76 -24.39
CA VAL A 542 -44.00 -0.47 -24.25
C VAL A 542 -43.97 -1.00 -22.81
N LEU A 543 -42.83 -0.91 -22.11
CA LEU A 543 -42.74 -1.25 -20.67
C LEU A 543 -43.58 -0.30 -19.79
N LEU A 544 -43.54 1.01 -20.06
CA LEU A 544 -44.38 1.99 -19.37
C LEU A 544 -45.86 1.70 -19.57
N GLY A 545 -46.28 1.36 -20.80
CA GLY A 545 -47.64 0.92 -21.11
C GLY A 545 -48.08 -0.32 -20.34
N ALA A 546 -47.21 -1.34 -20.27
CA ALA A 546 -47.47 -2.57 -19.51
C ALA A 546 -47.66 -2.29 -18.00
N LYS A 547 -46.82 -1.42 -17.42
CA LYS A 547 -46.90 -1.01 -16.01
C LYS A 547 -48.17 -0.20 -15.68
N VAL A 548 -48.51 0.79 -16.51
CA VAL A 548 -49.72 1.62 -16.33
C VAL A 548 -50.99 0.77 -16.50
N TYR A 549 -51.01 -0.16 -17.46
CA TYR A 549 -52.14 -1.08 -17.63
C TYR A 549 -52.28 -2.04 -16.45
N LEU A 550 -51.16 -2.60 -15.93
CA LEU A 550 -51.17 -3.42 -14.72
C LEU A 550 -51.73 -2.66 -13.51
N GLN A 551 -51.32 -1.41 -13.30
CA GLN A 551 -51.81 -0.60 -12.18
C GLN A 551 -53.32 -0.34 -12.26
N HIS A 552 -53.83 -0.09 -13.48
CA HIS A 552 -55.26 0.04 -13.74
C HIS A 552 -56.03 -1.30 -13.52
N LEU A 553 -55.45 -2.44 -13.87
CA LEU A 553 -56.01 -3.76 -13.54
C LEU A 553 -56.07 -4.00 -12.02
N LEU A 554 -55.04 -3.61 -11.27
CA LEU A 554 -55.01 -3.73 -9.80
C LEU A 554 -56.05 -2.82 -9.11
N GLN A 555 -56.39 -1.68 -9.73
CA GLN A 555 -57.44 -0.77 -9.24
C GLN A 555 -58.86 -1.23 -9.59
N THR A 556 -59.06 -1.90 -10.73
CA THR A 556 -60.38 -2.39 -11.18
C THR A 556 -60.72 -3.79 -10.67
N HIS A 557 -59.71 -4.64 -10.43
CA HIS A 557 -59.84 -6.01 -9.95
C HIS A 557 -58.84 -6.30 -8.82
N PRO A 558 -59.15 -5.93 -7.56
CA PRO A 558 -58.32 -6.30 -6.42
C PRO A 558 -58.25 -7.83 -6.27
N PRO A 559 -57.07 -8.40 -5.95
CA PRO A 559 -56.87 -9.85 -5.95
C PRO A 559 -57.68 -10.53 -4.83
N GLN A 560 -58.52 -11.49 -5.20
CA GLN A 560 -59.16 -12.38 -4.24
C GLN A 560 -58.11 -13.23 -3.52
N GLN A 561 -58.27 -13.41 -2.20
CA GLN A 561 -57.42 -14.28 -1.40
C GLN A 561 -57.61 -15.75 -1.84
N PRO A 562 -56.55 -16.59 -1.82
CA PRO A 562 -56.70 -18.01 -2.12
C PRO A 562 -57.60 -18.69 -1.08
N PRO A 563 -58.50 -19.60 -1.48
CA PRO A 563 -59.35 -20.33 -0.54
C PRO A 563 -58.51 -21.18 0.42
N PRO A 564 -58.98 -21.41 1.66
CA PRO A 564 -58.29 -22.26 2.62
C PRO A 564 -58.19 -23.69 2.08
N LYS A 565 -57.05 -24.35 2.36
CA LYS A 565 -56.79 -25.72 1.90
C LYS A 565 -57.90 -26.68 2.37
N PRO A 566 -58.51 -27.48 1.48
CA PRO A 566 -59.43 -28.53 1.91
C PRO A 566 -58.67 -29.58 2.72
N ALA A 567 -59.28 -30.04 3.81
CA ALA A 567 -58.81 -31.20 4.56
C ALA A 567 -59.09 -32.50 3.77
N GLN A 568 -58.39 -33.57 4.14
CA GLN A 568 -58.39 -34.85 3.43
C GLN A 568 -59.75 -35.57 3.51
N THR A 569 -60.15 -36.17 2.39
CA THR A 569 -60.86 -37.46 2.38
C THR A 569 -60.38 -38.27 1.17
N GLU A 570 -60.29 -39.59 1.31
CA GLU A 570 -59.69 -40.50 0.34
C GLU A 570 -60.76 -41.28 -0.46
N GLN A 571 -60.34 -41.97 -1.52
CA GLN A 571 -61.08 -43.02 -2.27
C GLN A 571 -62.28 -42.49 -3.12
N GLU A 572 -62.66 -43.11 -4.25
CA GLU A 572 -62.15 -44.32 -4.92
C GLU A 572 -62.37 -44.24 -6.46
N ASP A 573 -61.56 -44.96 -7.26
CA ASP A 573 -61.74 -45.08 -8.71
C ASP A 573 -62.86 -46.09 -9.07
N SER A 574 -63.79 -45.73 -9.96
CA SER A 574 -64.48 -46.74 -10.79
C SER A 574 -65.09 -46.19 -12.08
N ASN A 575 -65.10 -47.06 -13.10
CA ASN A 575 -65.38 -46.73 -14.50
C ASN A 575 -66.87 -46.86 -14.89
N ALA A 576 -67.37 -45.83 -15.59
CA ALA A 576 -67.98 -45.90 -16.93
C ALA A 576 -69.35 -46.61 -17.22
N TRP A 577 -70.07 -45.96 -18.16
CA TRP A 577 -71.20 -46.41 -19.02
C TRP A 577 -72.65 -46.33 -18.49
N ALA A 578 -73.53 -45.87 -19.41
CA ALA A 578 -75.01 -45.97 -19.41
C ALA A 578 -75.79 -45.22 -18.29
N GLU A 579 -77.01 -44.72 -18.48
CA GLU A 579 -77.75 -44.42 -19.72
C GLU A 579 -78.80 -43.29 -19.52
N THR A 580 -79.50 -42.95 -20.60
CA THR A 580 -80.61 -42.02 -20.83
C THR A 580 -81.69 -41.75 -19.74
N GLN A 581 -82.29 -40.54 -19.85
CA GLN A 581 -83.71 -40.18 -19.57
C GLN A 581 -84.15 -40.04 -18.09
N ASP A 582 -84.62 -38.85 -17.66
CA ASP A 582 -86.02 -38.34 -17.65
C ASP A 582 -86.69 -38.53 -16.26
N SER A 583 -87.58 -37.67 -15.72
CA SER A 583 -88.17 -36.42 -16.23
C SER A 583 -88.89 -35.59 -15.13
N SER A 584 -89.06 -34.28 -15.39
CA SER A 584 -90.24 -33.43 -15.03
C SER A 584 -90.48 -32.95 -13.59
N GLY A 585 -91.22 -31.82 -13.48
CA GLY A 585 -91.66 -31.20 -12.21
C GLY A 585 -91.22 -29.73 -12.03
N ALA A 586 -91.47 -28.78 -12.96
CA ALA A 586 -92.75 -28.16 -13.34
C ALA A 586 -93.06 -26.81 -12.62
N ALA A 587 -93.37 -25.79 -13.44
CA ALA A 587 -94.20 -24.60 -13.14
C ALA A 587 -93.68 -23.52 -12.14
N GLU A 588 -93.97 -22.21 -12.29
CA GLU A 588 -94.53 -21.43 -13.41
C GLU A 588 -94.36 -19.90 -13.17
N GLN A 589 -94.23 -19.10 -14.24
CA GLN A 589 -94.58 -17.65 -14.32
C GLN A 589 -93.83 -16.68 -13.36
N GLN A 590 -93.72 -15.35 -13.53
CA GLN A 590 -93.75 -14.35 -14.63
C GLN A 590 -92.84 -13.18 -14.12
N GLN A 591 -92.36 -12.19 -14.87
CA GLN A 591 -92.98 -11.38 -15.92
C GLN A 591 -91.90 -10.61 -16.71
N SER A 592 -92.23 -10.10 -17.90
CA SER A 592 -91.31 -9.37 -18.79
C SER A 592 -91.19 -7.88 -18.44
N GLN A 593 -89.98 -7.30 -18.56
CA GLN A 593 -89.80 -5.85 -18.69
C GLN A 593 -88.76 -5.54 -19.78
N GLU A 594 -89.20 -4.82 -20.82
CA GLU A 594 -88.41 -4.48 -22.01
C GLU A 594 -88.13 -2.97 -21.98
N GLN A 595 -86.89 -2.57 -21.62
CA GLN A 595 -86.52 -1.15 -21.52
C GLN A 595 -85.10 -0.84 -22.00
N LEU A 596 -85.05 -0.32 -23.24
CA LEU A 596 -84.01 0.51 -23.86
C LEU A 596 -82.60 -0.09 -24.06
N PRO A 597 -81.87 0.36 -25.11
CA PRO A 597 -80.48 -0.03 -25.31
C PRO A 597 -79.56 0.77 -24.38
N GLU A 598 -78.95 0.10 -23.41
CA GLU A 598 -77.74 0.64 -22.78
C GLU A 598 -76.64 0.80 -23.83
N LYS A 599 -75.87 1.89 -23.70
CA LYS A 599 -74.70 2.13 -24.57
C LYS A 599 -73.68 1.02 -24.34
N PRO A 600 -72.82 0.69 -25.33
CA PRO A 600 -71.64 -0.12 -25.05
C PRO A 600 -70.85 0.53 -23.90
N PRO A 601 -70.29 -0.26 -22.96
CA PRO A 601 -69.54 0.29 -21.84
C PRO A 601 -68.41 1.18 -22.38
N GLU A 602 -68.27 2.39 -21.83
CA GLU A 602 -67.22 3.32 -22.24
C GLU A 602 -65.87 2.74 -21.83
N GLU A 603 -65.18 2.09 -22.79
CA GLU A 603 -63.91 1.40 -22.52
C GLU A 603 -62.90 2.37 -21.88
N ASP A 604 -62.40 1.99 -20.71
CA ASP A 604 -61.52 2.83 -19.90
C ASP A 604 -60.35 3.35 -20.74
N ARG A 605 -60.10 4.66 -20.66
CA ARG A 605 -59.18 5.37 -21.57
C ARG A 605 -57.76 4.80 -21.55
N ILE A 606 -57.35 4.21 -20.42
CA ILE A 606 -56.07 3.50 -20.25
C ILE A 606 -56.05 2.19 -21.06
N THR A 607 -57.15 1.43 -21.10
CA THR A 607 -57.27 0.19 -21.88
C THR A 607 -57.17 0.47 -23.39
N LEU A 608 -57.80 1.56 -23.86
CA LEU A 608 -57.73 2.02 -25.24
C LEU A 608 -56.29 2.44 -25.61
N LEU A 609 -55.62 3.18 -24.73
CA LEU A 609 -54.23 3.61 -24.91
C LEU A 609 -53.27 2.41 -25.00
N TRP A 610 -53.43 1.41 -24.13
CA TRP A 610 -52.65 0.17 -24.14
C TRP A 610 -52.86 -0.64 -25.42
N ARG A 611 -54.12 -0.82 -25.85
CA ARG A 611 -54.44 -1.48 -27.13
C ARG A 611 -53.83 -0.75 -28.33
N TYR A 612 -53.81 0.59 -28.32
CA TYR A 612 -53.19 1.41 -29.36
C TYR A 612 -51.67 1.20 -29.43
N ILE A 613 -50.97 1.22 -28.28
CA ILE A 613 -49.52 0.97 -28.20
C ILE A 613 -49.18 -0.45 -28.67
N LEU A 614 -49.97 -1.46 -28.28
CA LEU A 614 -49.82 -2.84 -28.77
C LEU A 614 -50.04 -2.97 -30.29
N LEU A 615 -50.91 -2.14 -30.87
CA LEU A 615 -51.14 -2.11 -32.32
C LEU A 615 -49.96 -1.46 -33.05
N LEU A 616 -49.42 -0.36 -32.55
CA LEU A 616 -48.21 0.27 -33.09
C LEU A 616 -47.01 -0.69 -33.02
N ALA A 617 -46.74 -1.27 -31.84
CA ALA A 617 -45.63 -2.19 -31.63
C ALA A 617 -45.75 -3.48 -32.46
N ARG A 618 -46.96 -3.88 -32.89
CA ARG A 618 -47.16 -5.05 -33.77
C ARG A 618 -46.58 -4.85 -35.17
N TYR A 619 -46.55 -3.62 -35.67
CA TYR A 619 -46.13 -3.27 -37.04
C TYR A 619 -44.75 -2.59 -37.10
N ASP A 620 -44.05 -2.46 -35.97
CA ASP A 620 -42.68 -1.95 -35.94
C ASP A 620 -41.68 -2.96 -36.57
N VAL A 621 -40.55 -2.46 -37.05
CA VAL A 621 -39.50 -3.24 -37.72
C VAL A 621 -38.75 -4.14 -36.73
N SER A 622 -38.54 -3.70 -35.47
CA SER A 622 -37.82 -4.49 -34.46
C SER A 622 -38.53 -5.81 -34.15
N TYR A 623 -37.77 -6.90 -34.10
CA TYR A 623 -38.27 -8.21 -33.66
C TYR A 623 -38.42 -8.22 -32.12
N ASP A 624 -37.39 -7.80 -31.39
CA ASP A 624 -37.38 -7.64 -29.92
C ASP A 624 -38.59 -6.87 -29.40
N LEU A 625 -38.94 -5.74 -30.03
CA LEU A 625 -40.08 -4.93 -29.64
C LEU A 625 -41.41 -5.69 -29.85
N ARG A 626 -41.54 -6.38 -30.99
CA ARG A 626 -42.71 -7.22 -31.31
C ARG A 626 -42.82 -8.43 -30.36
N ASP A 627 -41.72 -9.02 -29.92
CA ASP A 627 -41.70 -10.14 -28.97
C ASP A 627 -42.00 -9.68 -27.54
N ARG A 628 -41.40 -8.58 -27.06
CA ARG A 628 -41.74 -7.99 -25.74
C ARG A 628 -43.19 -7.52 -25.68
N ALA A 629 -43.72 -6.90 -26.74
CA ALA A 629 -45.14 -6.53 -26.82
C ALA A 629 -46.07 -7.76 -26.75
N ARG A 630 -45.70 -8.88 -27.39
CA ARG A 630 -46.42 -10.16 -27.26
C ARG A 630 -46.33 -10.74 -25.85
N LEU A 631 -45.15 -10.70 -25.22
CA LEU A 631 -44.93 -11.17 -23.85
C LEU A 631 -45.78 -10.40 -22.85
N TYR A 632 -45.72 -9.07 -22.85
CA TYR A 632 -46.52 -8.25 -21.92
C TYR A 632 -48.02 -8.39 -22.18
N LYS A 633 -48.44 -8.51 -23.45
CA LYS A 633 -49.85 -8.79 -23.78
C LYS A 633 -50.32 -10.13 -23.20
N ALA A 634 -49.51 -11.19 -23.29
CA ALA A 634 -49.85 -12.50 -22.73
C ALA A 634 -49.87 -12.49 -21.20
N LEU A 635 -48.87 -11.85 -20.58
CA LEU A 635 -48.74 -11.69 -19.12
C LEU A 635 -49.93 -10.94 -18.50
N LEU A 636 -50.47 -9.94 -19.21
CA LEU A 636 -51.55 -9.06 -18.75
C LEU A 636 -52.94 -9.46 -19.29
N ALA A 637 -53.06 -10.61 -19.96
CA ALA A 637 -54.35 -11.10 -20.48
C ALA A 637 -55.22 -11.85 -19.45
N ASN A 638 -54.59 -12.44 -18.43
CA ASN A 638 -55.27 -13.27 -17.43
C ASN A 638 -55.36 -12.53 -16.08
N PRO A 639 -56.54 -12.33 -15.46
CA PRO A 639 -56.64 -11.64 -14.18
C PRO A 639 -55.87 -12.35 -13.05
N ASN A 640 -55.82 -13.69 -13.07
CA ASN A 640 -55.05 -14.47 -12.10
C ASN A 640 -53.52 -14.31 -12.29
N ALA A 641 -53.05 -13.82 -13.45
CA ALA A 641 -51.63 -13.56 -13.70
C ALA A 641 -51.18 -12.17 -13.21
N THR A 642 -52.09 -11.31 -12.72
CA THR A 642 -51.75 -9.98 -12.18
C THR A 642 -50.72 -10.03 -11.06
N GLN A 643 -50.78 -11.04 -10.18
CA GLN A 643 -49.78 -11.24 -9.11
C GLN A 643 -48.39 -11.53 -9.68
N LEU A 644 -48.30 -12.40 -10.70
CA LEU A 644 -47.04 -12.69 -11.41
C LEU A 644 -46.53 -11.47 -12.21
N ALA A 645 -47.45 -10.71 -12.82
CA ALA A 645 -47.14 -9.48 -13.54
C ALA A 645 -46.60 -8.39 -12.60
N THR A 646 -47.14 -8.29 -11.38
CA THR A 646 -46.63 -7.41 -10.31
C THR A 646 -45.21 -7.82 -9.91
N LEU A 647 -44.98 -9.12 -9.65
CA LEU A 647 -43.65 -9.64 -9.32
C LEU A 647 -42.62 -9.47 -10.46
N LEU A 648 -43.05 -9.41 -11.72
CA LEU A 648 -42.14 -9.25 -12.87
C LEU A 648 -41.90 -7.77 -13.25
N LEU A 649 -42.93 -6.92 -13.21
CA LEU A 649 -42.88 -5.54 -13.69
C LEU A 649 -42.64 -4.51 -12.57
N GLN A 650 -43.00 -4.84 -11.33
CA GLN A 650 -42.92 -3.96 -10.15
C GLN A 650 -41.99 -4.50 -9.04
N ALA A 651 -41.16 -5.51 -9.34
CA ALA A 651 -40.14 -5.96 -8.39
C ALA A 651 -39.22 -4.79 -7.96
N PRO A 652 -38.97 -4.62 -6.65
CA PRO A 652 -37.98 -3.68 -6.17
C PRO A 652 -36.60 -4.10 -6.68
N LYS A 653 -35.96 -3.21 -7.43
CA LYS A 653 -34.65 -3.48 -8.03
C LYS A 653 -33.55 -3.26 -6.99
N PRO A 654 -32.40 -3.95 -7.10
CA PRO A 654 -31.27 -3.69 -6.22
C PRO A 654 -30.88 -2.22 -6.35
N VAL A 655 -30.90 -1.51 -5.22
CA VAL A 655 -30.57 -0.09 -5.16
C VAL A 655 -29.10 0.08 -5.59
N PRO A 656 -28.82 0.83 -6.67
CA PRO A 656 -27.48 0.90 -7.21
C PRO A 656 -26.65 1.86 -6.36
N HIS A 657 -25.75 1.28 -5.57
CA HIS A 657 -24.69 2.04 -4.94
C HIS A 657 -23.64 2.39 -6.00
N ALA A 658 -23.06 3.59 -5.93
CA ALA A 658 -21.95 4.00 -6.78
C ALA A 658 -20.66 4.04 -5.93
N PRO A 659 -20.07 2.88 -5.58
CA PRO A 659 -18.86 2.84 -4.76
C PRO A 659 -17.71 3.59 -5.45
N SER A 660 -16.77 4.05 -4.65
CA SER A 660 -15.44 4.45 -5.10
C SER A 660 -14.82 3.33 -5.97
N PRO A 661 -14.32 3.61 -7.19
CA PRO A 661 -13.66 2.61 -8.04
C PRO A 661 -12.63 1.73 -7.31
N SER A 662 -11.91 2.31 -6.37
CA SER A 662 -10.88 1.66 -5.55
C SER A 662 -11.40 0.86 -4.34
N ASP A 663 -12.71 0.81 -4.07
CA ASP A 663 -13.28 -0.06 -3.00
C ASP A 663 -13.03 -1.55 -3.31
N SER A 664 -12.95 -1.90 -4.60
CA SER A 664 -12.45 -3.19 -5.11
C SER A 664 -11.02 -3.54 -4.69
N ARG A 665 -10.25 -2.56 -4.19
CA ARG A 665 -8.84 -2.68 -3.77
C ARG A 665 -8.66 -2.54 -2.26
N LYS A 666 -9.75 -2.43 -1.48
CA LYS A 666 -9.75 -2.14 -0.03
C LYS A 666 -9.01 -3.17 0.83
N ASP A 667 -9.09 -4.45 0.46
CA ASP A 667 -8.41 -5.55 1.15
C ASP A 667 -6.95 -5.73 0.68
N LEU A 668 -6.51 -4.96 -0.33
CA LEU A 668 -5.13 -4.95 -0.76
C LEU A 668 -4.24 -4.14 0.20
N LEU A 669 -2.98 -4.53 0.21
CA LEU A 669 -2.03 -4.13 1.23
C LEU A 669 -1.27 -2.86 0.85
N ILE A 670 -1.32 -1.84 1.70
CA ILE A 670 -0.61 -0.56 1.51
C ILE A 670 0.90 -0.78 1.32
N GLY A 671 1.47 -0.02 0.37
CA GLY A 671 2.85 -0.12 -0.07
C GLY A 671 3.15 -1.26 -1.04
N THR A 672 2.15 -2.01 -1.53
CA THR A 672 2.36 -3.09 -2.52
C THR A 672 2.09 -2.63 -3.95
N SER A 673 2.83 -3.19 -4.91
CA SER A 673 2.60 -2.98 -6.35
C SER A 673 1.20 -3.45 -6.79
N THR A 674 0.67 -4.50 -6.16
CA THR A 674 -0.69 -5.00 -6.40
C THR A 674 -1.77 -3.94 -6.12
N LEU A 675 -1.59 -3.03 -5.16
CA LEU A 675 -2.54 -1.94 -4.91
C LEU A 675 -2.60 -0.93 -6.07
N VAL A 676 -1.46 -0.64 -6.70
CA VAL A 676 -1.33 0.33 -7.81
C VAL A 676 -1.80 -0.29 -9.13
N VAL A 677 -1.31 -1.49 -9.47
CA VAL A 677 -1.70 -2.19 -10.71
C VAL A 677 -3.16 -2.69 -10.62
N GLY A 678 -3.60 -3.13 -9.44
CA GLY A 678 -4.96 -3.60 -9.19
C GLY A 678 -5.21 -5.06 -9.59
N PRO A 679 -6.49 -5.50 -9.54
CA PRO A 679 -6.91 -6.85 -9.89
C PRO A 679 -6.78 -7.17 -11.39
N ASP A 680 -6.53 -6.16 -12.23
CA ASP A 680 -6.35 -6.32 -13.69
C ASP A 680 -5.08 -7.12 -14.04
N ALA A 681 -4.15 -7.28 -13.08
CA ALA A 681 -3.02 -8.21 -13.17
C ALA A 681 -3.39 -9.69 -12.94
N GLY A 682 -4.62 -9.97 -12.50
CA GLY A 682 -5.13 -11.32 -12.23
C GLY A 682 -5.92 -11.42 -10.92
N TYR A 683 -6.75 -12.46 -10.80
CA TYR A 683 -7.66 -12.70 -9.66
C TYR A 683 -6.98 -12.83 -8.29
N HIS A 684 -5.67 -13.10 -8.26
CA HIS A 684 -4.85 -13.15 -7.03
C HIS A 684 -3.86 -11.97 -6.92
N GLY A 685 -4.01 -10.94 -7.76
CA GLY A 685 -3.03 -9.87 -7.94
C GLY A 685 -1.76 -10.34 -8.65
N LEU A 686 -0.67 -9.58 -8.48
CA LEU A 686 0.64 -9.94 -9.02
C LEU A 686 1.17 -11.22 -8.38
N ARG A 687 1.80 -12.09 -9.18
CA ARG A 687 2.38 -13.36 -8.72
C ARG A 687 3.40 -13.13 -7.59
N GLY A 688 3.14 -13.72 -6.43
CA GLY A 688 3.95 -13.51 -5.21
C GLY A 688 3.41 -12.42 -4.28
N TYR A 689 2.20 -11.92 -4.50
CA TYR A 689 1.46 -11.15 -3.50
C TYR A 689 1.05 -12.06 -2.32
N GLU A 690 1.48 -11.67 -1.12
CA GLU A 690 1.07 -12.28 0.15
C GLU A 690 0.35 -11.22 1.00
N PRO A 691 -0.84 -11.50 1.53
CA PRO A 691 -1.51 -10.60 2.49
C PRO A 691 -0.72 -10.55 3.81
N LEU A 692 -1.04 -9.58 4.67
CA LEU A 692 -0.53 -9.61 6.04
C LEU A 692 -1.09 -10.83 6.78
N PRO A 693 -0.28 -11.55 7.58
CA PRO A 693 -0.79 -12.59 8.46
C PRO A 693 -1.87 -12.06 9.41
N ASP A 694 -2.81 -12.93 9.73
CA ASP A 694 -3.76 -12.72 10.81
C ASP A 694 -3.06 -12.60 12.17
N TRP A 695 -3.79 -12.09 13.15
CA TRP A 695 -3.30 -11.93 14.51
C TRP A 695 -3.27 -13.27 15.25
N VAL A 696 -2.24 -13.49 16.05
CA VAL A 696 -2.14 -14.66 16.94
C VAL A 696 -3.32 -14.67 17.93
N PRO A 697 -4.02 -15.82 18.10
CA PRO A 697 -5.02 -15.97 19.15
C PRO A 697 -4.36 -15.93 20.53
N ALA A 698 -4.96 -15.19 21.47
CA ALA A 698 -4.42 -15.00 22.81
C ALA A 698 -4.09 -16.35 23.49
N GLY A 699 -2.88 -16.44 24.07
CA GLY A 699 -2.37 -17.68 24.67
C GLY A 699 -1.53 -18.59 23.74
N GLN A 700 -1.42 -18.29 22.43
CA GLN A 700 -0.38 -18.88 21.56
C GLN A 700 0.82 -17.92 21.38
N GLU A 701 1.10 -17.13 22.40
CA GLU A 701 2.08 -16.05 22.39
C GLU A 701 3.48 -16.56 22.75
N PRO A 702 4.53 -16.24 21.96
CA PRO A 702 5.91 -16.52 22.35
C PRO A 702 6.33 -15.72 23.59
N ASP A 703 6.94 -16.40 24.57
CA ASP A 703 7.29 -15.83 25.88
C ASP A 703 8.03 -14.50 25.78
N ARG A 704 7.58 -13.51 26.58
CA ARG A 704 8.15 -12.16 26.60
C ARG A 704 9.66 -12.15 26.95
N SER A 705 10.09 -13.07 27.81
CA SER A 705 11.48 -13.24 28.24
C SER A 705 12.44 -13.58 27.09
N LEU A 706 11.95 -14.15 25.98
CA LEU A 706 12.75 -14.41 24.79
C LEU A 706 13.26 -13.12 24.13
N ARG A 707 12.70 -11.95 24.47
CA ARG A 707 13.13 -10.62 23.99
C ARG A 707 14.06 -9.87 24.95
N ASP A 708 14.33 -10.43 26.13
CA ASP A 708 15.08 -9.75 27.20
C ASP A 708 16.61 -9.98 27.12
N GLN A 709 17.07 -10.98 26.35
CA GLN A 709 18.48 -11.40 26.29
C GLN A 709 19.45 -10.31 25.79
N GLY A 710 18.98 -9.25 25.14
CA GLY A 710 19.81 -8.12 24.72
C GLY A 710 20.29 -7.19 25.84
N MET A 711 19.78 -7.34 27.08
CA MET A 711 20.06 -6.40 28.18
C MET A 711 21.39 -6.67 28.91
N MET A 712 21.93 -7.89 28.80
CA MET A 712 23.05 -8.37 29.66
C MET A 712 24.43 -7.73 29.40
N MET A 713 24.55 -6.81 28.44
CA MET A 713 25.83 -6.13 28.12
C MET A 713 25.77 -4.59 28.26
N GLU A 714 24.60 -4.01 28.57
CA GLU A 714 24.43 -2.57 28.84
C GLU A 714 24.04 -2.28 30.31
N SER A 715 23.66 -3.31 31.08
CA SER A 715 23.08 -3.18 32.43
C SER A 715 24.07 -2.81 33.56
N THR A 716 25.34 -2.53 33.25
CA THR A 716 26.38 -2.17 34.24
C THR A 716 26.76 -0.69 34.26
N THR A 717 26.27 0.14 33.31
CA THR A 717 26.71 1.54 33.18
C THR A 717 25.63 2.61 33.00
N ILE A 718 24.38 2.30 32.60
CA ILE A 718 23.38 3.35 32.28
C ILE A 718 21.98 3.08 32.89
N GLU A 719 21.86 3.12 34.22
CA GLU A 719 20.58 3.41 34.90
C GLU A 719 20.78 4.32 36.13
N ARG A 720 20.86 5.64 35.90
CA ARG A 720 20.55 6.67 36.93
C ARG A 720 20.32 8.06 36.31
N GLY A 721 19.06 8.35 35.96
CA GLY A 721 18.63 9.67 35.51
C GLY A 721 17.11 9.83 35.58
N ALA A 722 16.65 10.95 36.15
CA ALA A 722 15.24 11.38 36.23
C ALA A 722 14.23 10.40 36.88
N GLY A 723 14.06 10.49 38.20
CA GLY A 723 12.95 9.88 38.93
C GLY A 723 12.99 10.23 40.43
N THR A 724 12.04 11.02 40.92
CA THR A 724 12.09 11.57 42.28
C THR A 724 11.80 10.54 43.37
N GLY A 725 12.85 10.03 44.01
CA GLY A 725 12.80 9.31 45.27
C GLY A 725 14.08 9.58 46.07
N THR A 726 13.98 9.82 47.37
CA THR A 726 15.14 10.15 48.20
C THR A 726 16.13 8.98 48.26
N GLY A 727 17.34 9.21 47.77
CA GLY A 727 18.38 8.20 47.65
C GLY A 727 18.98 7.82 48.99
N LEU A 728 18.42 6.79 49.64
CA LEU A 728 18.98 6.16 50.85
C LEU A 728 20.46 5.84 50.66
N THR A 729 21.29 6.43 51.51
CA THR A 729 22.75 6.29 51.53
C THR A 729 23.19 4.86 51.82
N ALA A 730 24.45 4.53 51.54
CA ALA A 730 25.01 3.22 51.89
C ALA A 730 24.92 2.93 53.40
N SER A 731 25.09 3.96 54.24
CA SER A 731 24.94 3.86 55.70
C SER A 731 23.50 3.50 56.10
N GLU A 732 22.48 4.17 55.55
CA GLU A 732 21.07 3.89 55.86
C GLU A 732 20.62 2.52 55.34
N ARG A 733 21.23 2.02 54.25
CA ARG A 733 21.01 0.66 53.75
C ARG A 733 21.62 -0.37 54.71
N LEU A 734 22.81 -0.11 55.24
CA LEU A 734 23.46 -0.97 56.25
C LEU A 734 22.65 -1.00 57.56
N ASP A 735 22.28 0.16 58.10
CA ASP A 735 21.43 0.29 59.30
C ASP A 735 20.08 -0.40 59.14
N ARG A 736 19.50 -0.37 57.93
CA ARG A 736 18.26 -1.08 57.62
C ARG A 736 18.46 -2.59 57.61
N ALA A 737 19.50 -3.09 56.94
CA ALA A 737 19.82 -4.52 56.94
C ALA A 737 20.14 -5.04 58.35
N LEU A 738 20.87 -4.25 59.16
CA LEU A 738 21.13 -4.53 60.57
C LEU A 738 19.82 -4.61 61.38
N ARG A 739 18.90 -3.65 61.22
CA ARG A 739 17.58 -3.67 61.89
C ARG A 739 16.66 -4.80 61.43
N GLU A 740 16.78 -5.23 60.17
CA GLU A 740 16.03 -6.37 59.65
C GLU A 740 16.62 -7.69 60.22
N HIS A 741 17.95 -7.81 60.32
CA HIS A 741 18.63 -8.92 61.00
C HIS A 741 18.41 -8.95 62.54
N GLU A 742 18.31 -7.79 63.21
CA GLU A 742 17.89 -7.70 64.62
C GLU A 742 16.46 -8.20 64.84
N ARG A 743 15.56 -7.97 63.88
CA ARG A 743 14.17 -8.47 63.92
C ARG A 743 14.09 -9.98 63.70
N GLU A 744 14.90 -10.52 62.79
CA GLU A 744 14.95 -11.97 62.54
C GLU A 744 15.61 -12.73 63.70
N SER A 745 16.72 -12.23 64.24
CA SER A 745 17.39 -12.83 65.41
C SER A 745 16.56 -12.75 66.69
N SER A 746 15.83 -11.65 66.93
CA SER A 746 14.88 -11.56 68.06
C SER A 746 13.63 -12.42 67.88
N ALA A 747 13.16 -12.66 66.65
CA ALA A 747 12.10 -13.63 66.37
C ALA A 747 12.55 -15.10 66.60
N ALA A 748 13.79 -15.44 66.23
CA ALA A 748 14.35 -16.78 66.41
C ALA A 748 14.49 -17.19 67.89
N ALA A 749 14.73 -16.25 68.79
CA ALA A 749 14.91 -16.51 70.23
C ALA A 749 13.65 -17.04 70.95
N ALA A 750 12.46 -16.92 70.36
CA ALA A 750 11.19 -17.11 71.06
C ALA A 750 10.62 -18.56 71.05
N ARG A 751 11.22 -19.52 70.33
CA ARG A 751 10.70 -20.90 70.20
C ARG A 751 11.74 -21.99 70.45
N GLY A 752 11.86 -22.42 71.72
CA GLY A 752 12.76 -23.50 72.13
C GLY A 752 12.08 -24.87 72.37
N LYS A 753 12.91 -25.93 72.27
CA LYS A 753 12.77 -27.33 72.72
C LYS A 753 12.35 -28.43 71.71
N LYS A 754 13.36 -29.27 71.42
CA LYS A 754 13.33 -30.76 71.24
C LYS A 754 12.65 -31.25 69.94
N ILE A 755 13.13 -32.32 69.29
CA ILE A 755 13.91 -33.49 69.75
C ILE A 755 15.20 -33.69 68.90
N ALA A 756 16.18 -34.41 69.45
CA ALA A 756 17.38 -34.92 68.77
C ALA A 756 17.59 -36.41 69.18
N PRO A 757 18.45 -37.22 68.51
CA PRO A 757 19.90 -37.05 68.69
C PRO A 757 20.81 -37.39 67.48
N THR A 758 21.94 -36.67 67.43
CA THR A 758 23.31 -37.08 67.01
C THR A 758 23.55 -38.01 65.79
N GLY A 759 24.44 -37.66 64.85
CA GLY A 759 25.15 -36.39 64.72
C GLY A 759 26.40 -36.40 63.83
N THR A 760 26.69 -35.24 63.26
CA THR A 760 27.98 -34.84 62.68
C THR A 760 28.34 -33.51 63.32
N THR A 761 29.52 -33.39 63.93
CA THR A 761 29.89 -32.18 64.69
C THR A 761 30.64 -31.18 63.83
N ASN A 762 29.98 -30.06 63.50
CA ASN A 762 30.69 -28.82 63.13
C ASN A 762 31.66 -28.44 64.25
N ASN A 763 32.76 -27.78 63.88
CA ASN A 763 33.63 -27.09 64.82
C ASN A 763 33.93 -25.66 64.33
N ASN A 764 32.88 -24.88 64.06
CA ASN A 764 33.03 -23.45 63.77
C ASN A 764 33.55 -22.74 65.02
N ARG A 765 34.85 -22.43 65.02
CA ARG A 765 35.35 -21.20 65.64
C ARG A 765 35.17 -20.05 64.63
N PRO A 766 34.89 -18.82 65.06
CA PRO A 766 35.08 -17.67 64.20
C PRO A 766 36.58 -17.50 63.92
N LYS A 767 36.98 -17.43 62.64
CA LYS A 767 38.31 -16.95 62.23
C LYS A 767 38.54 -15.53 62.79
N THR A 768 39.77 -15.21 63.17
CA THR A 768 40.17 -13.84 63.55
C THR A 768 40.65 -13.04 62.33
N LEU A 769 40.74 -11.72 62.44
CA LEU A 769 41.04 -10.81 61.32
C LEU A 769 42.36 -11.16 60.60
N ASP A 770 43.38 -11.57 61.36
CA ASP A 770 44.69 -11.98 60.85
C ASP A 770 44.63 -13.31 60.05
N GLU A 771 43.55 -14.08 60.18
CA GLU A 771 43.28 -15.33 59.45
C GLU A 771 42.40 -15.08 58.21
N TRP A 772 42.10 -13.80 57.90
CA TRP A 772 41.45 -13.35 56.66
C TRP A 772 42.44 -12.57 55.78
N LEU A 773 43.34 -11.79 56.39
CA LEU A 773 44.43 -11.06 55.71
C LEU A 773 45.58 -11.96 55.21
N ASN A 774 45.44 -13.29 55.31
CA ASN A 774 46.49 -14.26 54.99
C ASN A 774 46.00 -15.34 54.00
N ASP A 775 44.80 -15.17 53.43
CA ASP A 775 44.18 -16.06 52.42
C ASP A 775 44.19 -15.40 51.00
N GLU A 776 44.91 -14.28 50.77
CA GLU A 776 45.03 -13.60 49.45
C GLU A 776 46.42 -13.67 48.77
N ASP A 777 47.45 -14.22 49.43
CA ASP A 777 48.84 -14.32 48.93
C ASP A 777 49.35 -15.79 48.88
N GLU A 778 48.59 -16.74 48.31
CA GLU A 778 49.09 -18.10 48.00
C GLU A 778 48.27 -18.77 46.86
N GLU A 779 48.92 -19.67 46.08
CA GLU A 779 48.46 -20.30 44.82
C GLU A 779 48.28 -19.33 43.61
N SER A 780 49.00 -19.47 42.48
CA SER A 780 49.97 -20.50 42.07
C SER A 780 50.92 -20.02 40.97
N GLU A 781 52.22 -20.27 41.12
CA GLU A 781 53.21 -20.29 40.02
C GLU A 781 53.20 -21.67 39.30
N GLU A 782 53.90 -21.76 38.16
CA GLU A 782 53.85 -22.88 37.21
C GLU A 782 55.02 -23.89 37.38
N GLU A 783 54.85 -25.12 36.90
CA GLU A 783 55.96 -26.05 36.59
C GLU A 783 55.99 -26.32 35.07
N GLU A 784 56.73 -25.50 34.31
CA GLU A 784 57.28 -25.87 33.00
C GLU A 784 58.75 -25.42 32.90
N GLU A 785 59.68 -26.38 32.79
CA GLU A 785 61.09 -26.17 32.42
C GLU A 785 61.36 -26.85 31.06
N GLU A 786 61.94 -26.13 30.09
CA GLU A 786 63.27 -26.43 29.50
C GLU A 786 63.63 -25.44 28.35
N GLU A 787 64.62 -24.59 28.63
CA GLU A 787 65.73 -24.08 27.78
C GLU A 787 65.50 -23.34 26.42
N GLU A 788 65.88 -22.04 26.43
CA GLU A 788 66.85 -21.32 25.53
C GLU A 788 66.64 -21.28 23.97
N GLU A 789 67.15 -20.31 23.18
CA GLU A 789 68.20 -19.26 23.36
C GLU A 789 67.71 -17.82 22.96
N THR A 790 68.61 -16.82 23.05
CA THR A 790 68.48 -15.37 22.73
C THR A 790 68.34 -15.08 21.21
N GLU A 791 68.18 -13.86 20.65
CA GLU A 791 68.46 -12.43 20.99
C GLU A 791 67.54 -11.54 20.07
N SER A 792 67.35 -10.20 20.14
CA SER A 792 67.94 -9.05 20.84
C SER A 792 66.87 -7.92 21.03
N GLU A 793 67.01 -6.89 21.88
CA GLU A 793 67.52 -5.52 21.61
C GLU A 793 67.11 -4.89 20.25
N TYR A 794 66.66 -3.62 20.11
CA TYR A 794 66.46 -2.42 20.96
C TYR A 794 65.45 -1.47 20.21
N ASP A 795 64.88 -0.34 20.66
CA ASP A 795 64.99 0.63 21.78
C ASP A 795 63.55 1.12 22.23
N GLU A 796 63.42 2.05 23.19
CA GLU A 796 62.18 2.82 23.55
C GLU A 796 62.43 4.36 23.52
N GLU A 797 61.37 5.19 23.66
CA GLU A 797 61.25 6.62 24.09
C GLU A 797 60.00 7.25 23.38
N GLU A 798 58.95 7.71 24.10
CA GLU A 798 58.76 9.04 24.74
C GLU A 798 58.53 10.17 23.70
N GLU A 799 57.64 11.17 23.83
CA GLU A 799 56.67 11.77 24.79
C GLU A 799 55.57 12.46 23.90
N GLU A 800 54.42 13.07 24.23
CA GLU A 800 53.63 13.50 25.41
C GLU A 800 52.23 13.93 24.88
N GLU A 801 51.37 14.58 25.70
CA GLU A 801 50.07 15.17 25.32
C GLU A 801 50.14 16.71 25.24
N GLU A 802 49.43 17.35 24.28
CA GLU A 802 49.02 18.77 24.41
C GLU A 802 47.55 18.96 23.97
N GLU A 803 46.77 19.63 24.83
CA GLU A 803 45.44 20.18 24.51
C GLU A 803 45.57 21.63 23.98
N GLU A 804 44.66 22.07 23.11
CA GLU A 804 44.38 23.51 22.93
C GLU A 804 42.87 23.80 22.97
N THR A 805 42.48 24.82 23.73
CA THR A 805 41.09 25.25 23.94
C THR A 805 40.88 26.74 23.66
N GLU A 806 39.95 27.02 22.74
CA GLU A 806 38.87 28.04 22.83
C GLU A 806 39.15 29.47 23.37
N SER A 807 38.95 30.48 22.51
CA SER A 807 38.32 31.82 22.73
C SER A 807 38.39 32.60 21.40
N GLY A 808 37.42 33.43 20.96
CA GLY A 808 36.85 34.67 21.53
C GLY A 808 37.16 35.81 20.52
N GLU A 809 36.36 36.86 20.27
CA GLU A 809 35.12 37.38 20.87
C GLU A 809 34.17 37.98 19.77
N GLU A 810 33.15 38.77 20.15
CA GLU A 810 32.02 39.24 19.30
C GLU A 810 32.17 40.72 18.79
N GLU A 811 31.04 41.38 18.45
CA GLU A 811 30.79 42.80 18.03
C GLU A 811 30.68 43.07 16.50
N THR A 812 29.70 43.82 15.95
CA THR A 812 28.29 44.20 16.36
C THR A 812 27.51 44.72 15.11
N ASP A 813 26.20 44.99 15.27
CA ASP A 813 25.23 45.53 14.29
C ASP A 813 25.70 46.58 13.25
N SER A 814 25.16 46.53 12.02
CA SER A 814 24.23 47.58 11.52
C SER A 814 23.48 47.24 10.21
N GLU A 815 22.41 48.00 9.98
CA GLU A 815 21.70 48.29 8.70
C GLU A 815 20.89 47.20 7.97
N GLU A 816 19.57 47.29 8.21
CA GLU A 816 18.49 47.04 7.24
C GLU A 816 18.57 48.05 6.09
N GLU A 817 18.17 47.67 4.86
CA GLU A 817 17.42 48.56 3.94
C GLU A 817 16.69 47.72 2.86
N ASP A 818 15.72 48.33 2.20
CA ASP A 818 14.51 47.65 1.70
C ASP A 818 14.47 47.31 0.19
N GLU A 819 13.31 46.78 -0.19
CA GLU A 819 12.72 46.70 -1.54
C GLU A 819 12.94 47.96 -2.41
N GLU A 820 13.09 47.78 -3.73
CA GLU A 820 12.36 48.61 -4.71
C GLU A 820 12.21 47.87 -6.06
N GLU A 821 11.17 48.24 -6.83
CA GLU A 821 10.70 47.57 -8.05
C GLU A 821 10.92 48.44 -9.31
N GLU A 822 10.83 47.84 -10.50
CA GLU A 822 10.66 48.49 -11.83
C GLU A 822 11.83 49.45 -12.25
N GLU A 823 12.13 49.76 -13.51
CA GLU A 823 11.33 50.10 -14.68
C GLU A 823 11.94 49.51 -15.98
N GLU A 824 11.09 49.01 -16.89
CA GLU A 824 11.41 48.79 -18.31
C GLU A 824 10.58 49.75 -19.16
N ASP A 825 11.19 50.82 -19.66
CA ASP A 825 10.61 51.73 -20.66
C ASP A 825 11.72 52.17 -21.63
N ASP A 826 11.48 52.03 -22.95
CA ASP A 826 11.88 52.96 -24.02
C ASP A 826 11.48 52.40 -25.43
N ASP A 827 10.74 53.23 -26.17
CA ASP A 827 10.63 53.37 -27.64
C ASP A 827 10.19 52.20 -28.56
N GLU A 828 8.88 52.20 -28.84
CA GLU A 828 8.17 52.44 -30.15
C GLU A 828 8.81 52.17 -31.56
N GLU A 829 7.96 52.37 -32.58
CA GLU A 829 8.15 52.28 -34.06
C GLU A 829 8.30 50.87 -34.70
N GLU A 830 7.88 50.64 -35.96
CA GLU A 830 6.56 50.84 -36.62
C GLU A 830 6.50 50.00 -37.94
N GLU A 831 5.35 49.95 -38.61
CA GLU A 831 5.13 49.47 -40.00
C GLU A 831 5.54 48.02 -40.40
N GLU A 832 5.27 47.54 -41.62
CA GLU A 832 3.95 47.23 -42.23
C GLU A 832 4.14 46.21 -43.38
N SER A 833 3.13 45.37 -43.70
CA SER A 833 3.04 44.50 -44.91
C SER A 833 4.11 43.37 -45.05
N ASP A 834 4.05 42.39 -45.97
CA ASP A 834 3.07 42.12 -47.05
C ASP A 834 2.91 40.60 -47.38
N GLU A 835 2.06 40.29 -48.36
CA GLU A 835 1.73 39.00 -49.03
C GLU A 835 2.84 37.91 -49.17
N GLY A 836 2.44 36.62 -49.28
CA GLY A 836 3.36 35.59 -49.80
C GLY A 836 2.89 34.12 -49.85
N GLU A 837 2.34 33.71 -50.99
CA GLU A 837 2.34 32.36 -51.61
C GLU A 837 2.26 31.05 -50.76
N SER A 838 1.19 30.29 -51.02
CA SER A 838 1.07 28.86 -50.79
C SER A 838 1.96 28.00 -51.72
N HIS A 839 2.39 26.81 -51.29
CA HIS A 839 2.34 25.62 -52.17
C HIS A 839 2.22 24.28 -51.43
N GLU A 840 1.67 23.32 -52.17
CA GLU A 840 1.19 21.99 -51.80
C GLU A 840 2.18 21.04 -51.08
N ARG A 841 1.61 20.13 -50.29
CA ARG A 841 1.76 18.67 -50.57
C ARG A 841 0.63 17.83 -49.98
N LYS A 842 -0.28 17.36 -50.83
CA LYS A 842 -1.26 16.32 -50.49
C LYS A 842 -0.71 14.93 -50.77
N GLY A 843 -0.86 14.04 -49.79
CA GLY A 843 -1.26 12.64 -50.00
C GLY A 843 -0.18 11.62 -50.36
N LEU A 844 -0.02 10.63 -49.48
CA LEU A 844 0.31 9.26 -49.88
C LEU A 844 -0.30 8.26 -48.86
N LEU A 845 -1.56 7.90 -49.10
CA LEU A 845 -2.25 6.81 -48.41
C LEU A 845 -2.26 5.57 -49.32
N LYS A 846 -1.70 4.44 -48.87
CA LYS A 846 -2.20 3.07 -49.13
C LYS A 846 -1.35 1.96 -48.50
N LYS A 847 -2.06 1.00 -47.89
CA LYS A 847 -1.88 -0.47 -47.91
C LYS A 847 -0.47 -1.05 -47.72
N GLU A 848 -0.26 -1.63 -46.54
CA GLU A 848 0.14 -3.03 -46.34
C GLU A 848 -0.76 -3.50 -45.17
N ASP A 849 -1.86 -4.25 -45.36
CA ASP A 849 -2.06 -5.65 -45.79
C ASP A 849 -2.09 -6.64 -44.59
N GLU A 850 -3.28 -7.22 -44.36
CA GLU A 850 -3.56 -8.23 -43.33
C GLU A 850 -3.25 -9.64 -43.87
N ASP A 851 -2.31 -10.41 -43.31
CA ASP A 851 -2.22 -11.86 -43.61
C ASP A 851 -1.33 -12.71 -42.65
N VAL A 852 -1.68 -12.82 -41.36
CA VAL A 852 -1.08 -13.84 -40.46
C VAL A 852 -2.09 -14.47 -39.47
N LEU A 853 -3.03 -15.27 -39.99
CA LEU A 853 -3.81 -16.21 -39.17
C LEU A 853 -4.16 -17.49 -39.94
N LEU A 854 -3.28 -18.51 -39.89
CA LEU A 854 -3.64 -19.93 -40.06
C LEU A 854 -2.43 -20.89 -39.85
N GLY A 855 -2.64 -21.97 -39.09
CA GLY A 855 -2.00 -23.27 -39.39
C GLY A 855 -0.73 -23.70 -38.63
N ARG A 856 -0.89 -24.15 -37.37
CA ARG A 856 -0.25 -25.35 -36.77
C ARG A 856 -0.94 -25.63 -35.41
N ALA A 857 -1.42 -26.84 -35.06
CA ALA A 857 -1.01 -28.22 -35.38
C ALA A 857 0.32 -28.61 -34.75
#